data_AF-A0A1H4PRF6-F1
#
_entry.id   AF-A0A1H4PRF6-F1
#
_cell.length_a   1.000
_cell.length_b   1.000
_cell.length_c   1.000
_cell.angle_alpha   90.00
_cell.angle_beta   90.00
_cell.angle_gamma   90.00
#
_symmetry.space_group_name_H-M   'P 1'
#
loop_
_entity.id
_entity.type
_entity.pdbx_description
1 polymer ?
#
loop_
_entity_poly.entity_id
_entity_poly.type
_entity_poly.pdbx_seq_one_letter_code
_entity_poly.pdbx_strand_id
1 'polypeptide(L)'
;MSKTLVVVGAGPGLGMGVARAFGRRGFRVGLVARTPDRLAALVADLAGLGVEAAAFPADIRDRAALATALAAAKDALGPIDVLEYSPSPSGPITTAVRTTAESVTAQLDLHLLGAVTAVGQVLPDMRARGAGTLLLTTGVSSTIPAPFLANVGAAMAGLRNWAHTLHAELKPEGIHAATVTIASGVVPGGGEADPDAIGERYHRLYQQADRVEEVIGDLDAFRALVTRGALRSAIFIGFEQFDAEPFPPSGRHPFVTLSTDDPDEPAAKPDIRGWRRVRRIAGRTAGVLVGGPLIAFWVAYLVLDVRSPQEVLAGLEKTVVLRYADGSELLKVVPDDGDRMFVPYGQVPAKLRDAIIATEDPTFWDNQGFDPTGIGRAFLTGVGGGSGITQQYIKKSTGDEEATLGRKFAELVLATKITQEQSKEEIFESYVNIISFGRGTFGPAAAMNAYFGKKLDDSITWSEAAFLAGMIQSPSVHDPAASGDAHAARRWQYVRDKLVGRGYVGNDEPMAYPGGEIQPPSETRAGRVTYDEFHIKQQVLAELEQDGFPLSRLQQANLTVETTLDRGRQDAAKKALRDRLDGEPAVFRGAVVAIDPSTGAVRAYNGGDQGVRDYAGTPHALGTAFHPFTFTAALLHGFGPDQPIPAFSKVEFLGEDFQYPEACGKKCTPRRALETHAAGTLVALAKKLGPEAVSEAARQAGIPDAVDGVPTLREKDGFLIGPGIAIGRYPLRPLDVAGAYGTFAAEGRRATPHLVAKVRDESGSVVWEHQDTAAPAFGDEAASRRVATAVTDALGTTLPDGRPAALRTGEAEHGNSPDNQDAWAVGYTPQLVTAVWIGSDDERRLKDAAGRKLTGDAAAADVWRTFMTAARP
;
A
#
# COMPACT_ATOMS: atom_id res chain seq x y z
N MET A 1 -14.39 42.35 -24.00
CA MET A 1 -14.16 41.97 -22.59
C MET A 1 -12.96 41.05 -22.58
N SER A 2 -12.06 41.19 -21.59
CA SER A 2 -10.92 40.27 -21.42
C SER A 2 -11.44 38.88 -21.06
N LYS A 3 -10.97 37.86 -21.78
CA LYS A 3 -11.32 36.47 -21.52
C LYS A 3 -10.54 35.93 -20.33
N THR A 4 -11.05 34.89 -19.68
CA THR A 4 -10.40 34.31 -18.49
C THR A 4 -9.99 32.85 -18.74
N LEU A 5 -8.71 32.56 -18.50
CA LEU A 5 -8.15 31.21 -18.45
C LEU A 5 -7.94 30.83 -16.98
N VAL A 6 -8.35 29.63 -16.60
CA VAL A 6 -7.95 29.03 -15.32
C VAL A 6 -7.17 27.75 -15.59
N VAL A 7 -5.95 27.67 -15.04
CA VAL A 7 -5.03 26.53 -15.14
C VAL A 7 -5.06 25.76 -13.82
N VAL A 8 -5.57 24.53 -13.87
CA VAL A 8 -5.70 23.64 -12.71
C VAL A 8 -4.56 22.63 -12.70
N GLY A 9 -3.78 22.61 -11.61
CA GLY A 9 -2.53 21.88 -11.53
C GLY A 9 -1.31 22.71 -11.95
N ALA A 10 -1.36 24.04 -11.76
CA ALA A 10 -0.33 24.95 -12.22
C ALA A 10 1.05 24.67 -11.59
N GLY A 11 2.09 24.59 -12.44
CA GLY A 11 3.49 24.41 -12.06
C GLY A 11 4.43 25.11 -13.05
N PRO A 12 5.74 25.20 -12.74
CA PRO A 12 6.70 26.01 -13.51
C PRO A 12 6.95 25.52 -14.95
N GLY A 13 6.57 24.29 -15.27
CA GLY A 13 6.64 23.72 -16.62
C GLY A 13 5.40 24.05 -17.46
N LEU A 14 4.66 23.00 -17.83
CA LEU A 14 3.52 23.06 -18.76
C LEU A 14 2.50 24.17 -18.43
N GLY A 15 1.98 24.18 -17.20
CA GLY A 15 0.95 25.13 -16.78
C GLY A 15 1.37 26.60 -16.96
N MET A 16 2.65 26.91 -16.68
CA MET A 16 3.19 28.25 -16.92
C MET A 16 3.38 28.58 -18.40
N GLY A 17 3.75 27.61 -19.22
CA GLY A 17 3.79 27.76 -20.67
C GLY A 17 2.41 28.12 -21.24
N VAL A 18 1.36 27.41 -20.81
CA VAL A 18 -0.04 27.70 -21.18
C VAL A 18 -0.46 29.08 -20.67
N ALA A 19 -0.21 29.39 -19.41
CA ALA A 19 -0.53 30.69 -18.80
C ALA A 19 0.12 31.85 -19.57
N ARG A 20 1.40 31.75 -19.94
CA ARG A 20 2.09 32.77 -20.74
C ARG A 20 1.51 32.89 -22.15
N ALA A 21 1.21 31.77 -22.82
CA ALA A 21 0.66 31.79 -24.18
C ALA A 21 -0.70 32.51 -24.25
N PHE A 22 -1.61 32.25 -23.31
CA PHE A 22 -2.90 32.93 -23.24
C PHE A 22 -2.78 34.35 -22.68
N GLY A 23 -1.98 34.56 -21.64
CA GLY A 23 -1.77 35.87 -21.01
C GLY A 23 -1.20 36.92 -21.98
N ARG A 24 -0.22 36.55 -22.81
CA ARG A 24 0.33 37.40 -23.90
C ARG A 24 -0.74 37.83 -24.92
N ARG A 25 -1.89 37.17 -24.93
CA ARG A 25 -3.04 37.45 -25.83
C ARG A 25 -4.20 38.13 -25.11
N GLY A 26 -3.94 38.68 -23.92
CA GLY A 26 -4.90 39.50 -23.17
C GLY A 26 -5.89 38.70 -22.33
N PHE A 27 -5.62 37.42 -22.05
CA PHE A 27 -6.40 36.66 -21.08
C PHE A 27 -5.99 37.03 -19.65
N ARG A 28 -6.97 37.11 -18.76
CA ARG A 28 -6.76 37.05 -17.31
C ARG A 28 -6.49 35.60 -16.91
N VAL A 29 -5.55 35.37 -16.00
CA VAL A 29 -5.08 34.03 -15.67
C VAL A 29 -5.30 33.68 -14.20
N GLY A 30 -6.10 32.65 -13.93
CA GLY A 30 -6.20 32.02 -12.62
C GLY A 30 -5.30 30.79 -12.53
N LEU A 31 -4.52 30.69 -11.45
CA LEU A 31 -3.66 29.52 -11.19
C LEU A 31 -4.15 28.77 -9.96
N VAL A 32 -4.44 27.47 -10.11
CA VAL A 32 -4.89 26.59 -9.02
C VAL A 32 -3.85 25.50 -8.76
N ALA A 33 -3.31 25.45 -7.53
CA ALA A 33 -2.38 24.43 -7.05
C ALA A 33 -2.33 24.42 -5.51
N ARG A 34 -1.68 23.43 -4.91
CA ARG A 34 -1.67 23.23 -3.44
C ARG A 34 -0.84 24.24 -2.67
N THR A 35 0.27 24.71 -3.24
CA THR A 35 1.30 25.46 -2.48
C THR A 35 1.16 26.96 -2.72
N PRO A 36 0.66 27.75 -1.74
CA PRO A 36 0.41 29.18 -1.92
C PRO A 36 1.67 29.96 -2.33
N ASP A 37 2.81 29.69 -1.71
CA ASP A 37 4.06 30.41 -1.99
C ASP A 37 4.56 30.18 -3.41
N ARG A 38 4.44 28.95 -3.91
CA ARG A 38 4.78 28.64 -5.32
C ARG A 38 3.84 29.35 -6.28
N LEU A 39 2.53 29.35 -5.99
CA LEU A 39 1.56 30.09 -6.80
C LEU A 39 1.83 31.60 -6.80
N ALA A 40 2.19 32.18 -5.66
CA ALA A 40 2.52 33.59 -5.56
C ALA A 40 3.74 33.95 -6.44
N ALA A 41 4.76 33.10 -6.47
CA ALA A 41 5.91 33.28 -7.38
C ALA A 41 5.49 33.22 -8.86
N LEU A 42 4.65 32.25 -9.24
CA LEU A 42 4.14 32.13 -10.61
C LEU A 42 3.28 33.33 -11.04
N VAL A 43 2.46 33.85 -10.13
CA VAL A 43 1.67 35.07 -10.36
C VAL A 43 2.58 36.28 -10.54
N ALA A 44 3.63 36.40 -9.73
CA ALA A 44 4.61 37.49 -9.87
C ALA A 44 5.34 37.44 -11.22
N ASP A 45 5.70 36.24 -11.69
CA ASP A 45 6.31 36.05 -13.02
C ASP A 45 5.38 36.49 -14.15
N LEU A 46 4.09 36.15 -14.07
CA LEU A 46 3.09 36.59 -15.06
C LEU A 46 2.86 38.11 -15.00
N ALA A 47 2.81 38.69 -13.80
CA ALA A 47 2.69 40.13 -13.62
C ALA A 47 3.89 40.89 -14.22
N GLY A 48 5.10 40.33 -14.10
CA GLY A 48 6.31 40.85 -14.75
C GLY A 48 6.23 40.89 -16.29
N LEU A 49 5.36 40.05 -16.88
CA LEU A 49 5.06 40.03 -18.31
C LEU A 49 3.83 40.89 -18.70
N GLY A 50 3.27 41.64 -17.75
CA GLY A 50 2.07 42.46 -17.96
C GLY A 50 0.76 41.67 -18.03
N VAL A 51 0.75 40.43 -17.51
CA VAL A 51 -0.45 39.57 -17.48
C VAL A 51 -1.16 39.74 -16.14
N GLU A 52 -2.46 40.03 -16.17
CA GLU A 52 -3.31 40.04 -14.98
C GLU A 52 -3.55 38.60 -14.51
N ALA A 53 -2.98 38.23 -13.36
CA ALA A 53 -3.05 36.88 -12.82
C ALA A 53 -3.37 36.84 -11.32
N ALA A 54 -4.03 35.78 -10.87
CA ALA A 54 -4.35 35.55 -9.47
C ALA A 54 -4.19 34.07 -9.08
N ALA A 55 -3.86 33.83 -7.80
CA ALA A 55 -3.63 32.51 -7.23
C ALA A 55 -4.85 32.05 -6.43
N PHE A 56 -5.25 30.79 -6.60
CA PHE A 56 -6.36 30.15 -5.88
C PHE A 56 -5.88 28.81 -5.31
N PRO A 57 -5.32 28.79 -4.10
CA PRO A 57 -4.77 27.57 -3.52
C PRO A 57 -5.86 26.51 -3.25
N ALA A 58 -5.66 25.30 -3.76
CA ALA A 58 -6.52 24.16 -3.47
C ALA A 58 -5.79 22.83 -3.71
N ASP A 59 -6.12 21.81 -2.92
CA ASP A 59 -5.86 20.43 -3.31
C ASP A 59 -6.98 19.95 -4.23
N ILE A 60 -6.62 19.59 -5.45
CA ILE A 60 -7.58 19.18 -6.48
C ILE A 60 -8.19 17.79 -6.21
N ARG A 61 -7.63 17.04 -5.25
CA ARG A 61 -8.25 15.82 -4.71
C ARG A 61 -9.41 16.13 -3.75
N ASP A 62 -9.39 17.30 -3.13
CA ASP A 62 -10.51 17.81 -2.34
C ASP A 62 -11.49 18.54 -3.27
N ARG A 63 -12.60 17.86 -3.57
CA ARG A 63 -13.62 18.33 -4.52
C ARG A 63 -14.29 19.62 -4.05
N ALA A 64 -14.47 19.80 -2.74
CA ALA A 64 -15.08 20.98 -2.18
C ALA A 64 -14.11 22.17 -2.24
N ALA A 65 -12.84 21.94 -1.91
CA ALA A 65 -11.79 22.96 -2.03
C ALA A 65 -11.60 23.40 -3.50
N LEU A 66 -11.57 22.46 -4.44
CA LEU A 66 -11.45 22.77 -5.88
C LEU A 66 -12.65 23.58 -6.39
N ALA A 67 -13.89 23.18 -6.05
CA ALA A 67 -15.08 23.92 -6.43
C ALA A 67 -15.06 25.36 -5.85
N THR A 68 -14.63 25.50 -4.60
CA THR A 68 -14.47 26.80 -3.93
C THR A 68 -13.42 27.68 -4.62
N ALA A 69 -12.27 27.11 -4.97
CA ALA A 69 -11.21 27.83 -5.66
C ALA A 69 -11.64 28.30 -7.06
N LEU A 70 -12.38 27.48 -7.80
CA LEU A 70 -12.91 27.85 -9.12
C LEU A 70 -14.01 28.91 -9.03
N ALA A 71 -14.86 28.86 -8.00
CA ALA A 71 -15.82 29.92 -7.72
C ALA A 71 -15.12 31.25 -7.37
N ALA A 72 -14.11 31.20 -6.51
CA ALA A 72 -13.30 32.37 -6.17
C ALA A 72 -12.55 32.94 -7.40
N ALA A 73 -12.07 32.06 -8.30
CA ALA A 73 -11.46 32.48 -9.56
C ALA A 73 -12.45 33.20 -10.47
N LYS A 74 -13.69 32.69 -10.58
CA LYS A 74 -14.76 33.35 -11.30
C LYS A 74 -15.10 34.72 -10.72
N ASP A 75 -15.16 34.83 -9.39
CA ASP A 75 -15.51 36.09 -8.73
C ASP A 75 -14.42 37.16 -8.90
N ALA A 76 -13.14 36.75 -8.79
CA ALA A 76 -12.01 37.66 -8.91
C ALA A 76 -11.69 38.04 -10.37
N LEU A 77 -11.76 37.08 -11.30
CA LEU A 77 -11.30 37.24 -12.68
C LEU A 77 -12.46 37.24 -13.70
N GLY A 78 -13.72 37.18 -13.26
CA GLY A 78 -14.88 37.06 -14.15
C GLY A 78 -15.10 35.65 -14.72
N PRO A 79 -16.08 35.49 -15.62
CA PRO A 79 -16.48 34.19 -16.15
C PRO A 79 -15.31 33.42 -16.76
N ILE A 80 -15.16 32.14 -16.38
CA ILE A 80 -14.09 31.28 -16.89
C ILE A 80 -14.43 30.88 -18.33
N ASP A 81 -13.65 31.35 -19.29
CA ASP A 81 -13.85 31.07 -20.73
C ASP A 81 -13.06 29.85 -21.18
N VAL A 82 -11.90 29.61 -20.57
CA VAL A 82 -11.04 28.45 -20.82
C VAL A 82 -10.69 27.83 -19.48
N LEU A 83 -11.05 26.57 -19.30
CA LEU A 83 -10.55 25.75 -18.21
C LEU A 83 -9.47 24.82 -18.79
N GLU A 84 -8.26 24.92 -18.26
CA GLU A 84 -7.20 23.96 -18.52
C GLU A 84 -6.96 23.12 -17.27
N TYR A 85 -6.82 21.80 -17.46
CA TYR A 85 -6.65 20.84 -16.37
C TYR A 85 -5.45 19.92 -16.67
N SER A 86 -4.34 20.14 -15.97
CA SER A 86 -3.06 19.48 -16.25
C SER A 86 -2.21 19.12 -15.03
N PRO A 87 -2.77 18.53 -13.96
CA PRO A 87 -1.97 18.15 -12.82
C PRO A 87 -0.93 17.08 -13.18
N SER A 88 0.28 17.26 -12.66
CA SER A 88 1.33 16.24 -12.77
C SER A 88 0.99 15.01 -11.91
N PRO A 89 1.30 13.78 -12.38
CA PRO A 89 1.14 12.58 -11.57
C PRO A 89 1.84 12.73 -10.22
N SER A 90 1.19 12.24 -9.17
CA SER A 90 1.77 12.19 -7.82
C SER A 90 1.30 10.93 -7.10
N GLY A 91 2.11 10.45 -6.16
CA GLY A 91 1.95 9.12 -5.56
C GLY A 91 2.68 8.01 -6.33
N PRO A 92 2.55 6.74 -5.91
CA PRO A 92 3.30 5.63 -6.51
C PRO A 92 2.85 5.36 -7.95
N ILE A 93 3.82 5.28 -8.86
CA ILE A 93 3.63 4.82 -10.23
C ILE A 93 3.95 3.33 -10.25
N THR A 94 3.00 2.50 -10.68
CA THR A 94 3.12 1.05 -10.59
C THR A 94 3.21 0.38 -11.96
N THR A 95 3.91 -0.75 -11.99
CA THR A 95 3.83 -1.64 -13.15
C THR A 95 2.49 -2.36 -13.18
N ALA A 96 2.06 -2.89 -14.33
CA ALA A 96 0.77 -3.57 -14.47
C ALA A 96 0.51 -4.68 -13.45
N VAL A 97 1.55 -5.44 -13.09
CA VAL A 97 1.47 -6.53 -12.10
C VAL A 97 1.52 -6.06 -10.64
N ARG A 98 1.92 -4.81 -10.40
CA ARG A 98 1.98 -4.18 -9.07
C ARG A 98 0.86 -3.16 -8.85
N THR A 99 0.00 -2.95 -9.83
CA THR A 99 -1.14 -2.04 -9.72
C THR A 99 -2.17 -2.62 -8.77
N THR A 100 -2.54 -1.86 -7.75
CA THR A 100 -3.61 -2.18 -6.80
C THR A 100 -4.82 -1.29 -7.06
N ALA A 101 -5.97 -1.64 -6.49
CA ALA A 101 -7.17 -0.80 -6.54
C ALA A 101 -6.88 0.60 -5.96
N GLU A 102 -6.10 0.68 -4.88
CA GLU A 102 -5.69 1.94 -4.27
C GLU A 102 -4.75 2.75 -5.19
N SER A 103 -3.73 2.12 -5.77
CA SER A 103 -2.76 2.83 -6.61
C SER A 103 -3.37 3.37 -7.90
N VAL A 104 -4.43 2.73 -8.42
CA VAL A 104 -5.21 3.27 -9.55
C VAL A 104 -6.24 4.30 -9.09
N THR A 105 -6.88 4.11 -7.94
CA THR A 105 -7.84 5.07 -7.37
C THR A 105 -7.17 6.42 -7.10
N ALA A 106 -5.96 6.44 -6.53
CA ALA A 106 -5.21 7.67 -6.31
C ALA A 106 -4.93 8.44 -7.61
N GLN A 107 -4.71 7.74 -8.73
CA GLN A 107 -4.53 8.36 -10.06
C GLN A 107 -5.87 8.79 -10.67
N LEU A 108 -6.95 8.03 -10.45
CA LEU A 108 -8.31 8.38 -10.89
C LEU A 108 -8.84 9.62 -10.16
N ASP A 109 -8.64 9.72 -8.84
CA ASP A 109 -8.99 10.90 -8.05
C ASP A 109 -8.31 12.15 -8.59
N LEU A 110 -7.00 12.04 -8.89
CA LEU A 110 -6.19 13.14 -9.38
C LEU A 110 -6.53 13.56 -10.81
N HIS A 111 -6.63 12.61 -11.74
CA HIS A 111 -6.70 12.93 -13.18
C HIS A 111 -8.13 12.94 -13.72
N LEU A 112 -8.99 12.02 -13.28
CA LEU A 112 -10.35 11.90 -13.81
C LEU A 112 -11.36 12.64 -12.93
N LEU A 113 -11.47 12.30 -11.66
CA LEU A 113 -12.53 12.83 -10.79
C LEU A 113 -12.32 14.31 -10.48
N GLY A 114 -11.08 14.76 -10.31
CA GLY A 114 -10.79 16.20 -10.23
C GLY A 114 -11.15 16.96 -11.51
N ALA A 115 -10.92 16.38 -12.70
CA ALA A 115 -11.33 17.00 -13.97
C ALA A 115 -12.86 17.06 -14.10
N VAL A 116 -13.57 15.98 -13.75
CA VAL A 116 -15.04 15.94 -13.70
C VAL A 116 -15.59 17.03 -12.77
N THR A 117 -14.97 17.19 -11.61
CA THR A 117 -15.34 18.23 -10.64
C THR A 117 -15.11 19.64 -11.21
N ALA A 118 -13.93 19.89 -11.79
CA ALA A 118 -13.59 21.19 -12.35
C ALA A 118 -14.51 21.58 -13.52
N VAL A 119 -14.78 20.64 -14.43
CA VAL A 119 -15.72 20.82 -15.54
C VAL A 119 -17.13 21.06 -15.02
N GLY A 120 -17.60 20.26 -14.05
CA GLY A 120 -18.92 20.44 -13.45
C GLY A 120 -19.14 21.83 -12.84
N GLN A 121 -18.08 22.45 -12.33
CA GLN A 121 -18.12 23.79 -11.76
C GLN A 121 -18.21 24.91 -12.81
N VAL A 122 -17.55 24.76 -13.96
CA VAL A 122 -17.50 25.83 -14.99
C VAL A 122 -18.54 25.66 -16.10
N LEU A 123 -18.99 24.43 -16.34
CA LEU A 123 -19.86 24.08 -17.46
C LEU A 123 -21.23 24.79 -17.42
N PRO A 124 -21.93 24.95 -16.27
CA PRO A 124 -23.21 25.66 -16.25
C PRO A 124 -23.12 27.08 -16.80
N ASP A 125 -22.04 27.81 -16.46
CA ASP A 125 -21.83 29.17 -16.97
C ASP A 125 -21.46 29.17 -18.46
N MET A 126 -20.69 28.18 -18.93
CA MET A 126 -20.37 28.04 -20.35
C MET A 126 -21.62 27.74 -21.18
N ARG A 127 -22.50 26.86 -20.69
CA ARG A 127 -23.80 26.55 -21.30
C ARG A 127 -24.71 27.77 -21.35
N ALA A 128 -24.78 28.53 -20.25
CA ALA A 128 -25.54 29.77 -20.21
C ALA A 128 -25.06 30.81 -21.25
N ARG A 129 -23.76 30.80 -21.60
CA ARG A 129 -23.19 31.68 -22.63
C ARG A 129 -23.21 31.08 -24.05
N GLY A 130 -23.46 29.78 -24.20
CA GLY A 130 -23.29 29.06 -25.47
C GLY A 130 -21.85 29.09 -25.99
N ALA A 131 -20.87 29.25 -25.09
CA ALA A 131 -19.46 29.37 -25.44
C ALA A 131 -18.57 28.99 -24.25
N GLY A 132 -17.49 28.25 -24.52
CA GLY A 132 -16.48 27.88 -23.55
C GLY A 132 -15.49 26.86 -24.11
N THR A 133 -14.34 26.71 -23.46
CA THR A 133 -13.33 25.72 -23.85
C THR A 133 -12.82 24.96 -22.63
N LEU A 134 -12.77 23.62 -22.76
CA LEU A 134 -12.22 22.69 -21.78
C LEU A 134 -11.02 21.99 -22.40
N LEU A 135 -9.82 22.24 -21.88
CA LEU A 135 -8.56 21.65 -22.35
C LEU A 135 -8.03 20.68 -21.29
N LEU A 136 -8.06 19.39 -21.59
CA LEU A 136 -7.75 18.32 -20.62
C LEU A 136 -6.46 17.60 -21.02
N THR A 137 -5.43 17.69 -20.18
CA THR A 137 -4.11 17.13 -20.50
C THR A 137 -4.04 15.66 -20.14
N THR A 138 -3.52 14.85 -21.06
CA THR A 138 -3.31 13.42 -20.87
C THR A 138 -1.85 13.05 -21.17
N GLY A 139 -1.42 11.90 -20.68
CA GLY A 139 -0.13 11.31 -21.06
C GLY A 139 -0.28 10.34 -22.24
N VAL A 140 0.82 10.06 -22.95
CA VAL A 140 0.87 9.05 -24.02
C VAL A 140 0.44 7.65 -23.59
N SER A 141 0.54 7.32 -22.30
CA SER A 141 0.01 6.06 -21.75
C SER A 141 -1.52 5.94 -21.84
N SER A 142 -2.25 7.02 -22.12
CA SER A 142 -3.69 7.00 -22.43
C SER A 142 -4.02 6.42 -23.82
N THR A 143 -3.04 6.39 -24.73
CA THR A 143 -3.20 5.90 -26.10
C THR A 143 -2.37 4.64 -26.37
N ILE A 144 -1.20 4.53 -25.75
CA ILE A 144 -0.30 3.38 -25.86
C ILE A 144 -0.08 2.77 -24.48
N PRO A 145 -0.69 1.61 -24.15
CA PRO A 145 -0.50 0.96 -22.87
C PRO A 145 0.97 0.71 -22.56
N ALA A 146 1.47 1.30 -21.48
CA ALA A 146 2.86 1.19 -21.05
C ALA A 146 2.93 0.43 -19.73
N PRO A 147 3.53 -0.79 -19.68
CA PRO A 147 3.52 -1.63 -18.48
C PRO A 147 4.14 -0.99 -17.24
N PHE A 148 5.00 0.02 -17.39
CA PHE A 148 5.68 0.76 -16.31
C PHE A 148 4.93 2.02 -15.84
N LEU A 149 3.82 2.38 -16.50
CA LEU A 149 2.92 3.49 -16.13
C LEU A 149 1.48 2.97 -15.98
N ALA A 150 1.28 1.74 -15.52
CA ALA A 150 0.00 1.06 -15.71
C ALA A 150 -1.16 1.74 -14.98
N ASN A 151 -0.98 2.13 -13.71
CA ASN A 151 -2.01 2.84 -12.94
C ASN A 151 -2.27 4.26 -13.46
N VAL A 152 -1.22 5.00 -13.84
CA VAL A 152 -1.35 6.34 -14.45
C VAL A 152 -2.04 6.25 -15.81
N GLY A 153 -1.65 5.28 -16.64
CA GLY A 153 -2.22 5.05 -17.97
C GLY A 153 -3.71 4.69 -17.90
N ALA A 154 -4.13 3.89 -16.93
CA ALA A 154 -5.54 3.58 -16.70
C ALA A 154 -6.36 4.85 -16.41
N ALA A 155 -5.90 5.71 -15.50
CA ALA A 155 -6.58 6.97 -15.19
C ALA A 155 -6.62 7.94 -16.38
N MET A 156 -5.49 8.11 -17.08
CA MET A 156 -5.39 9.00 -18.23
C MET A 156 -6.20 8.50 -19.44
N ALA A 157 -6.32 7.19 -19.64
CA ALA A 157 -7.20 6.61 -20.65
C ALA A 157 -8.68 6.88 -20.34
N GLY A 158 -9.07 6.79 -19.06
CA GLY A 158 -10.40 7.19 -18.60
C GLY A 158 -10.69 8.67 -18.86
N LEU A 159 -9.76 9.56 -18.48
CA LEU A 159 -9.86 11.00 -18.76
C LEU A 159 -10.00 11.28 -20.27
N ARG A 160 -9.15 10.67 -21.10
CA ARG A 160 -9.20 10.82 -22.55
C ARG A 160 -10.55 10.38 -23.12
N ASN A 161 -11.04 9.20 -22.73
CA ASN A 161 -12.32 8.69 -23.22
C ASN A 161 -13.49 9.60 -22.84
N TRP A 162 -13.53 10.03 -21.58
CA TRP A 162 -14.56 10.92 -21.09
C TRP A 162 -14.52 12.29 -21.80
N ALA A 163 -13.34 12.87 -22.00
CA ALA A 163 -13.16 14.14 -22.70
C ALA A 163 -13.66 14.11 -24.17
N HIS A 164 -13.41 13.01 -24.89
CA HIS A 164 -13.93 12.86 -26.25
C HIS A 164 -15.45 12.73 -26.29
N THR A 165 -16.03 12.04 -25.30
CA THR A 165 -17.50 11.96 -25.13
C THR A 165 -18.08 13.34 -24.84
N LEU A 166 -17.43 14.09 -23.95
CA LEU A 166 -17.80 15.46 -23.60
C LEU A 166 -17.75 16.39 -24.82
N HIS A 167 -16.74 16.26 -25.69
CA HIS A 167 -16.67 17.02 -26.95
C HIS A 167 -17.89 16.73 -27.85
N ALA A 168 -18.23 15.46 -28.03
CA ALA A 168 -19.36 15.08 -28.86
C ALA A 168 -20.70 15.62 -28.33
N GLU A 169 -20.87 15.63 -27.00
CA GLU A 169 -22.06 16.14 -26.33
C GLU A 169 -22.16 17.68 -26.37
N LEU A 170 -21.04 18.38 -26.13
CA LEU A 170 -21.03 19.82 -25.92
C LEU A 170 -20.81 20.64 -27.20
N LYS A 171 -20.28 20.04 -28.26
CA LYS A 171 -20.04 20.73 -29.53
C LYS A 171 -21.30 21.39 -30.12
N PRO A 172 -22.49 20.73 -30.13
CA PRO A 172 -23.73 21.38 -30.58
C PRO A 172 -24.14 22.60 -29.75
N GLU A 173 -23.68 22.69 -28.49
CA GLU A 173 -23.95 23.80 -27.57
C GLU A 173 -22.95 24.95 -27.72
N GLY A 174 -21.99 24.87 -28.67
CA GLY A 174 -20.97 25.89 -28.89
C GLY A 174 -19.79 25.81 -27.91
N ILE A 175 -19.67 24.72 -27.15
CA ILE A 175 -18.62 24.51 -26.16
C ILE A 175 -17.61 23.48 -26.68
N HIS A 176 -16.33 23.84 -26.64
CA HIS A 176 -15.24 23.02 -27.15
C HIS A 176 -14.56 22.25 -26.02
N ALA A 177 -14.65 20.92 -26.00
CA ALA A 177 -13.81 20.10 -25.14
C ALA A 177 -12.72 19.40 -25.96
N ALA A 178 -11.47 19.39 -25.51
CA ALA A 178 -10.39 18.73 -26.23
C ALA A 178 -9.32 18.18 -25.29
N THR A 179 -8.62 17.15 -25.77
CA THR A 179 -7.48 16.56 -25.08
C THR A 179 -6.16 17.03 -25.65
N VAL A 180 -5.15 17.15 -24.79
CA VAL A 180 -3.75 17.32 -25.22
C VAL A 180 -2.91 16.19 -24.67
N THR A 181 -2.54 15.25 -25.55
CA THR A 181 -1.75 14.07 -25.22
C THR A 181 -0.26 14.39 -25.32
N ILE A 182 0.44 14.38 -24.19
CA ILE A 182 1.89 14.62 -24.12
C ILE A 182 2.64 13.28 -24.22
N ALA A 183 3.43 13.13 -25.29
CA ALA A 183 4.25 11.96 -25.61
C ALA A 183 5.76 12.22 -25.50
N SER A 184 6.16 13.32 -24.87
CA SER A 184 7.55 13.70 -24.63
C SER A 184 7.69 14.31 -23.23
N GLY A 185 8.90 14.31 -22.66
CA GLY A 185 9.15 15.06 -21.43
C GLY A 185 9.07 16.56 -21.70
N VAL A 186 8.50 17.33 -20.77
CA VAL A 186 8.41 18.79 -20.90
C VAL A 186 9.71 19.42 -20.41
N VAL A 187 10.52 19.95 -21.33
CA VAL A 187 11.90 20.40 -21.05
C VAL A 187 12.13 21.80 -21.63
N PRO A 188 12.42 22.82 -20.81
CA PRO A 188 12.79 24.16 -21.30
C PRO A 188 13.97 24.12 -22.26
N GLY A 189 13.86 24.84 -23.37
CA GLY A 189 14.82 24.81 -24.49
C GLY A 189 14.76 23.55 -25.36
N GLY A 190 13.83 22.62 -25.09
CA GLY A 190 13.69 21.32 -25.77
C GLY A 190 13.00 21.35 -27.14
N GLY A 191 12.93 22.49 -27.83
CA GLY A 191 12.23 22.62 -29.11
C GLY A 191 10.71 22.44 -28.95
N GLU A 192 10.12 21.38 -29.53
CA GLU A 192 8.68 21.09 -29.38
C GLU A 192 8.27 20.69 -27.96
N ALA A 193 9.23 20.23 -27.15
CA ALA A 193 9.05 19.87 -25.74
C ALA A 193 9.15 21.07 -24.78
N ASP A 194 9.47 22.26 -25.30
CA ASP A 194 9.57 23.49 -24.50
C ASP A 194 8.18 23.93 -23.97
N PRO A 195 8.05 24.32 -22.69
CA PRO A 195 6.77 24.76 -22.13
C PRO A 195 6.07 25.88 -22.93
N ASP A 196 6.80 26.88 -23.42
CA ASP A 196 6.20 27.98 -24.19
C ASP A 196 5.74 27.49 -25.57
N ALA A 197 6.52 26.63 -26.22
CA ALA A 197 6.13 26.00 -27.48
C ALA A 197 4.87 25.12 -27.31
N ILE A 198 4.77 24.39 -26.20
CA ILE A 198 3.58 23.62 -25.85
C ILE A 198 2.40 24.55 -25.57
N GLY A 199 2.58 25.62 -24.80
CA GLY A 199 1.53 26.61 -24.53
C GLY A 199 0.93 27.22 -25.80
N GLU A 200 1.76 27.48 -26.81
CA GLU A 200 1.30 27.91 -28.13
C GLU A 200 0.44 26.86 -28.85
N ARG A 201 0.69 25.56 -28.64
CA ARG A 201 -0.15 24.47 -29.17
C ARG A 201 -1.50 24.42 -28.46
N TYR A 202 -1.56 24.66 -27.15
CA TYR A 202 -2.82 24.77 -26.41
C TYR A 202 -3.67 25.94 -26.92
N HIS A 203 -3.06 27.11 -27.12
CA HIS A 203 -3.78 28.25 -27.68
C HIS A 203 -4.26 27.99 -29.11
N ARG A 204 -3.47 27.29 -29.93
CA ARG A 204 -3.92 26.88 -31.28
C ARG A 204 -5.09 25.91 -31.22
N LEU A 205 -5.06 24.94 -30.30
CA LEU A 205 -6.16 24.00 -30.09
C LEU A 205 -7.44 24.74 -29.67
N TYR A 206 -7.33 25.72 -28.77
CA TYR A 206 -8.42 26.62 -28.40
C TYR A 206 -9.06 27.34 -29.62
N GLN A 207 -8.27 27.72 -30.62
CA GLN A 207 -8.77 28.34 -31.85
C GLN A 207 -9.42 27.32 -32.82
N GLN A 208 -9.18 26.03 -32.64
CA GLN A 208 -9.65 24.94 -33.49
C GLN A 208 -10.81 24.20 -32.82
N ALA A 209 -11.97 24.86 -32.70
CA ALA A 209 -13.14 24.32 -31.97
C ALA A 209 -13.65 22.95 -32.48
N ASP A 210 -13.30 22.55 -33.71
CA ASP A 210 -13.65 21.24 -34.28
C ASP A 210 -12.68 20.11 -33.88
N ARG A 211 -11.51 20.44 -33.34
CA ARG A 211 -10.46 19.47 -33.07
C ARG A 211 -10.57 18.94 -31.65
N VAL A 212 -10.74 17.63 -31.52
CA VAL A 212 -10.93 16.96 -30.22
C VAL A 212 -9.62 16.55 -29.54
N GLU A 213 -8.51 16.45 -30.27
CA GLU A 213 -7.22 16.01 -29.73
C GLU A 213 -6.02 16.65 -30.42
N GLU A 214 -5.01 17.02 -29.62
CA GLU A 214 -3.66 17.41 -30.03
C GLU A 214 -2.66 16.44 -29.39
N VAL A 215 -1.70 15.91 -30.17
CA VAL A 215 -0.65 15.03 -29.66
C VAL A 215 0.70 15.72 -29.82
N ILE A 216 1.46 15.81 -28.73
CA ILE A 216 2.77 16.47 -28.67
C ILE A 216 3.87 15.45 -28.41
N GLY A 217 4.65 15.13 -29.43
CA GLY A 217 5.72 14.13 -29.41
C GLY A 217 5.49 12.98 -30.41
N ASP A 218 6.37 11.99 -30.38
CA ASP A 218 6.38 10.87 -31.34
C ASP A 218 5.75 9.61 -30.72
N LEU A 219 4.54 9.26 -31.17
CA LEU A 219 3.81 8.08 -30.72
C LEU A 219 4.48 6.77 -31.17
N ASP A 220 5.09 6.74 -32.35
CA ASP A 220 5.73 5.54 -32.90
C ASP A 220 7.04 5.25 -32.16
N ALA A 221 7.81 6.29 -31.82
CA ALA A 221 8.97 6.17 -30.95
C ALA A 221 8.58 5.62 -29.56
N PHE A 222 7.49 6.12 -28.97
CA PHE A 222 7.00 5.61 -27.68
C PHE A 222 6.51 4.16 -27.79
N ARG A 223 5.79 3.80 -28.86
CA ARG A 223 5.36 2.42 -29.12
C ARG A 223 6.55 1.47 -29.29
N ALA A 224 7.61 1.93 -29.95
CA ALA A 224 8.85 1.16 -30.09
C ALA A 224 9.56 0.95 -28.75
N LEU A 225 9.55 1.95 -27.85
CA LEU A 225 10.08 1.84 -26.49
C LEU A 225 9.35 0.76 -25.69
N VAL A 226 8.01 0.73 -25.76
CA VAL A 226 7.19 -0.28 -25.07
C VAL A 226 7.45 -1.68 -25.62
N THR A 227 7.48 -1.84 -26.95
CA THR A 227 7.59 -3.16 -27.61
C THR A 227 8.95 -3.85 -27.43
N ARG A 228 10.05 -3.09 -27.30
CA ARG A 228 11.41 -3.67 -27.25
C ARG A 228 11.79 -4.35 -25.93
N GLY A 229 10.93 -4.34 -24.89
CA GLY A 229 11.21 -4.97 -23.60
C GLY A 229 12.47 -4.46 -22.88
N ALA A 230 13.06 -3.36 -23.37
CA ALA A 230 14.33 -2.82 -22.89
C ALA A 230 14.08 -1.89 -21.70
N LEU A 231 13.68 -2.46 -20.56
CA LEU A 231 13.56 -1.72 -19.30
C LEU A 231 14.16 -2.52 -18.13
N ARG A 232 15.48 -2.71 -18.19
CA ARG A 232 16.31 -2.78 -16.97
C ARG A 232 16.97 -1.45 -16.62
N SER A 233 16.81 -0.41 -17.44
CA SER A 233 17.27 0.94 -17.15
C SER A 233 16.52 1.93 -18.06
N ALA A 234 15.40 2.49 -17.60
CA ALA A 234 15.03 3.84 -18.03
C ALA A 234 14.72 4.64 -16.78
N ILE A 235 15.73 5.40 -16.40
CA ILE A 235 15.61 6.56 -15.54
C ILE A 235 14.67 7.54 -16.24
N PHE A 236 13.59 7.86 -15.52
CA PHE A 236 12.81 9.10 -15.54
C PHE A 236 12.88 9.96 -16.80
N ILE A 237 11.75 9.98 -17.52
CA ILE A 237 11.35 11.12 -18.35
C ILE A 237 11.14 12.30 -17.38
N GLY A 238 11.92 13.36 -17.60
CA GLY A 238 12.11 14.49 -16.70
C GLY A 238 10.82 15.10 -16.14
N PHE A 239 10.71 15.01 -14.82
CA PHE A 239 10.00 15.94 -13.96
C PHE A 239 10.86 16.12 -12.72
N GLU A 240 11.79 17.09 -12.73
CA GLU A 240 12.16 17.86 -11.53
C GLU A 240 13.06 19.06 -11.88
N GLN A 241 13.10 20.00 -10.95
CA GLN A 241 13.28 21.43 -11.08
C GLN A 241 14.68 21.90 -11.51
N PHE A 242 14.71 23.08 -12.14
CA PHE A 242 15.91 23.86 -12.48
C PHE A 242 16.59 24.45 -11.24
N ASP A 243 17.93 24.57 -11.31
CA ASP A 243 18.63 25.82 -10.98
C ASP A 243 19.95 25.98 -11.78
N ALA A 244 19.98 27.08 -12.56
CA ALA A 244 21.02 28.03 -13.03
C ALA A 244 22.47 27.65 -13.49
N GLU A 245 22.71 27.93 -14.80
CA GLU A 245 23.82 28.73 -15.44
C GLU A 245 25.26 28.16 -15.63
N PRO A 246 26.08 28.64 -16.62
CA PRO A 246 25.79 29.21 -17.94
C PRO A 246 26.58 28.54 -19.12
N PHE A 247 26.07 28.70 -20.35
CA PHE A 247 26.69 28.28 -21.61
C PHE A 247 27.93 29.12 -22.02
N PRO A 248 28.83 28.57 -22.85
CA PRO A 248 29.45 29.32 -23.93
C PRO A 248 29.07 28.78 -25.33
N PRO A 249 29.21 29.60 -26.39
CA PRO A 249 28.38 29.46 -27.58
C PRO A 249 28.97 28.56 -28.67
N SER A 250 28.02 27.90 -29.35
CA SER A 250 27.91 27.53 -30.76
C SER A 250 29.16 27.56 -31.64
N GLY A 251 29.36 26.44 -32.35
CA GLY A 251 30.43 26.26 -33.32
C GLY A 251 30.26 27.04 -34.62
N ARG A 252 31.25 26.84 -35.49
CA ARG A 252 31.16 26.98 -36.95
C ARG A 252 32.23 26.09 -37.58
N HIS A 253 31.78 25.00 -38.20
CA HIS A 253 32.48 24.37 -39.32
C HIS A 253 32.47 25.38 -40.49
N PRO A 254 33.44 25.38 -41.44
CA PRO A 254 33.46 24.27 -42.39
C PRO A 254 34.80 23.98 -43.13
N PHE A 255 34.71 22.91 -43.94
CA PHE A 255 35.53 22.57 -45.10
C PHE A 255 36.99 22.09 -44.89
N VAL A 256 37.15 20.77 -45.04
CA VAL A 256 38.39 20.13 -45.44
C VAL A 256 38.40 20.04 -46.97
N THR A 257 39.40 20.67 -47.59
CA THR A 257 39.85 20.36 -48.96
C THR A 257 41.33 20.02 -48.88
N LEU A 258 41.67 18.81 -49.32
CA LEU A 258 43.04 18.33 -49.50
C LEU A 258 43.61 18.87 -50.82
N SER A 259 44.84 19.40 -50.80
CA SER A 259 45.72 19.47 -51.98
C SER A 259 47.20 19.55 -51.56
N THR A 260 47.89 18.44 -51.81
CA THR A 260 49.24 18.21 -52.39
C THR A 260 50.36 19.28 -52.37
N ASP A 261 51.54 18.76 -51.98
CA ASP A 261 52.90 18.91 -52.55
C ASP A 261 53.87 20.05 -52.13
N ASP A 262 54.83 19.63 -51.27
CA ASP A 262 56.31 19.67 -51.40
C ASP A 262 57.11 20.98 -51.08
N PRO A 263 58.47 20.94 -50.92
CA PRO A 263 59.17 21.04 -49.64
C PRO A 263 60.18 22.22 -49.58
N ASP A 264 61.04 22.23 -48.54
CA ASP A 264 62.21 23.10 -48.29
C ASP A 264 61.98 24.49 -47.67
N GLU A 265 62.30 24.63 -46.36
CA GLU A 265 63.37 25.52 -45.83
C GLU A 265 63.40 25.57 -44.27
N PRO A 266 64.50 26.04 -43.63
CA PRO A 266 65.14 25.31 -42.53
C PRO A 266 64.69 25.68 -41.10
N ALA A 267 65.04 24.79 -40.17
CA ALA A 267 64.80 24.86 -38.73
C ALA A 267 65.30 26.16 -38.07
N ALA A 268 64.37 26.90 -37.46
CA ALA A 268 64.65 28.02 -36.56
C ALA A 268 64.69 27.55 -35.09
N LYS A 269 65.70 28.04 -34.35
CA LYS A 269 66.01 27.75 -32.95
C LYS A 269 64.82 27.99 -31.98
N PRO A 270 64.69 27.22 -30.88
CA PRO A 270 63.57 27.38 -29.96
C PRO A 270 63.66 28.67 -29.16
N ASP A 271 62.63 29.52 -29.29
CA ASP A 271 62.43 30.73 -28.50
C ASP A 271 62.06 30.39 -27.05
N ILE A 272 62.89 30.83 -26.11
CA ILE A 272 62.82 30.57 -24.66
C ILE A 272 61.68 31.38 -23.98
N ARG A 273 60.73 31.94 -24.74
CA ARG A 273 59.55 32.65 -24.21
C ARG A 273 58.26 31.82 -24.15
N GLY A 274 58.19 30.65 -24.81
CA GLY A 274 56.98 29.78 -24.81
C GLY A 274 56.81 28.91 -23.54
N TRP A 275 57.90 28.51 -22.89
CA TRP A 275 57.88 27.51 -21.81
C TRP A 275 57.25 28.03 -20.51
N ARG A 276 57.29 29.35 -20.27
CA ARG A 276 56.63 30.01 -19.13
C ARG A 276 55.11 30.12 -19.30
N ARG A 277 54.57 30.08 -20.52
CA ARG A 277 53.13 30.03 -20.79
C ARG A 277 52.60 28.61 -20.63
N VAL A 278 53.34 27.61 -21.14
CA VAL A 278 52.97 26.20 -20.96
C VAL A 278 53.02 25.79 -19.48
N ARG A 279 54.04 26.18 -18.70
CA ARG A 279 54.05 25.95 -17.24
C ARG A 279 52.93 26.68 -16.49
N ARG A 280 52.52 27.88 -16.95
CA ARG A 280 51.39 28.61 -16.33
C ARG A 280 50.04 27.99 -16.68
N ILE A 281 49.87 27.51 -17.90
CA ILE A 281 48.65 26.82 -18.33
C ILE A 281 48.58 25.46 -17.64
N ALA A 282 49.65 24.65 -17.67
CA ALA A 282 49.73 23.39 -16.95
C ALA A 282 49.56 23.56 -15.44
N GLY A 283 50.12 24.61 -14.84
CA GLY A 283 49.95 24.94 -13.42
C GLY A 283 48.53 25.40 -13.07
N ARG A 284 47.86 26.15 -13.96
CA ARG A 284 46.44 26.53 -13.79
C ARG A 284 45.50 25.35 -14.00
N THR A 285 45.76 24.50 -14.99
CA THR A 285 45.00 23.28 -15.23
C THR A 285 45.20 22.29 -14.09
N ALA A 286 46.42 22.09 -13.58
CA ALA A 286 46.68 21.30 -12.37
C ALA A 286 46.04 21.92 -11.13
N GLY A 287 46.07 23.25 -10.99
CA GLY A 287 45.41 23.98 -9.91
C GLY A 287 43.89 23.84 -9.94
N VAL A 288 43.25 23.78 -11.11
CA VAL A 288 41.81 23.53 -11.25
C VAL A 288 41.47 22.05 -11.01
N LEU A 289 42.30 21.12 -11.53
CA LEU A 289 42.09 19.68 -11.36
C LEU A 289 42.30 19.20 -9.92
N VAL A 290 43.13 19.89 -9.13
CA VAL A 290 43.36 19.56 -7.71
C VAL A 290 42.57 20.48 -6.79
N GLY A 291 42.56 21.78 -7.06
CA GLY A 291 41.87 22.78 -6.24
C GLY A 291 40.35 22.71 -6.36
N GLY A 292 39.81 22.40 -7.53
CA GLY A 292 38.37 22.23 -7.74
C GLY A 292 37.75 21.15 -6.85
N PRO A 293 38.27 19.90 -6.87
CA PRO A 293 37.81 18.84 -5.97
C PRO A 293 38.03 19.15 -4.49
N LEU A 294 39.12 19.82 -4.10
CA LEU A 294 39.36 20.21 -2.71
C LEU A 294 38.36 21.27 -2.21
N ILE A 295 38.03 22.25 -3.05
CA ILE A 295 36.99 23.25 -2.75
C ILE A 295 35.63 22.57 -2.68
N ALA A 296 35.30 21.70 -3.63
CA ALA A 296 34.05 20.92 -3.61
C ALA A 296 33.94 20.05 -2.35
N PHE A 297 35.04 19.44 -1.90
CA PHE A 297 35.09 18.64 -0.68
C PHE A 297 34.84 19.51 0.54
N TRP A 298 35.49 20.68 0.61
CA TRP A 298 35.33 21.61 1.71
C TRP A 298 33.91 22.20 1.79
N VAL A 299 33.33 22.58 0.65
CA VAL A 299 31.93 23.04 0.57
C VAL A 299 30.97 21.92 0.99
N ALA A 300 31.14 20.70 0.46
CA ALA A 300 30.31 19.57 0.85
C ALA A 300 30.44 19.24 2.34
N TYR A 301 31.64 19.36 2.92
CA TYR A 301 31.88 19.13 4.36
C TYR A 301 31.10 20.14 5.24
N LEU A 302 30.96 21.38 4.79
CA LEU A 302 30.21 22.42 5.50
C LEU A 302 28.70 22.32 5.31
N VAL A 303 28.23 21.83 4.15
CA VAL A 303 26.79 21.80 3.79
C VAL A 303 26.12 20.48 4.17
N LEU A 304 26.83 19.36 4.12
CA LEU A 304 26.26 18.04 4.41
C LEU A 304 26.28 17.76 5.91
N ASP A 305 25.13 17.48 6.49
CA ASP A 305 25.00 17.06 7.89
C ASP A 305 25.00 15.54 8.04
N VAL A 306 25.72 15.08 9.06
CA VAL A 306 25.79 13.67 9.43
C VAL A 306 24.65 13.42 10.41
N ARG A 307 23.77 12.47 10.10
CA ARG A 307 22.81 11.97 11.09
C ARG A 307 23.57 11.19 12.15
N SER A 308 23.31 11.46 13.42
CA SER A 308 23.89 10.66 14.49
C SER A 308 23.39 9.21 14.40
N PRO A 309 24.17 8.21 14.79
CA PRO A 309 23.71 6.84 14.84
C PRO A 309 22.48 6.64 15.69
N GLN A 310 22.34 7.40 16.77
CA GLN A 310 21.17 7.34 17.62
C GLN A 310 19.92 7.80 16.88
N GLU A 311 20.00 8.85 16.04
CA GLU A 311 18.90 9.29 15.18
C GLU A 311 18.62 8.30 14.05
N VAL A 312 19.66 7.72 13.45
CA VAL A 312 19.51 6.69 12.42
C VAL A 312 18.81 5.47 13.02
N LEU A 313 19.26 4.99 14.18
CA LEU A 313 18.70 3.84 14.90
C LEU A 313 17.29 4.12 15.43
N ALA A 314 17.00 5.34 15.91
CA ALA A 314 15.68 5.74 16.36
C ALA A 314 14.67 5.86 15.21
N GLY A 315 15.14 6.12 13.99
CA GLY A 315 14.32 6.16 12.78
C GLY A 315 14.07 4.80 12.13
N LEU A 316 14.68 3.71 12.62
CA LEU A 316 14.48 2.37 12.06
C LEU A 316 13.18 1.72 12.58
N GLU A 317 12.51 1.00 11.70
CA GLU A 317 11.34 0.19 12.04
C GLU A 317 11.72 -0.96 12.99
N LYS A 318 10.96 -1.11 14.09
CA LYS A 318 11.14 -2.17 15.10
C LYS A 318 10.04 -3.24 14.99
N THR A 319 10.23 -4.34 15.70
CA THR A 319 9.24 -5.43 15.74
C THR A 319 8.07 -5.07 16.66
N VAL A 320 6.84 -5.20 16.15
CA VAL A 320 5.61 -5.01 16.92
C VAL A 320 5.13 -6.37 17.44
N VAL A 321 4.79 -6.45 18.73
CA VAL A 321 4.28 -7.68 19.35
C VAL A 321 2.76 -7.60 19.48
N LEU A 322 2.04 -8.59 18.95
CA LEU A 322 0.62 -8.79 19.19
C LEU A 322 0.44 -9.83 20.29
N ARG A 323 -0.46 -9.58 21.23
CA ARG A 323 -0.78 -10.46 22.36
C ARG A 323 -2.24 -10.87 22.35
N TYR A 324 -2.51 -12.07 22.86
CA TYR A 324 -3.87 -12.49 23.24
C TYR A 324 -4.37 -11.67 24.44
N ALA A 325 -5.66 -11.78 24.74
CA ALA A 325 -6.30 -11.10 25.87
C ALA A 325 -5.72 -11.48 27.25
N ASP A 326 -5.08 -12.65 27.36
CA ASP A 326 -4.39 -13.11 28.57
C ASP A 326 -2.95 -12.56 28.70
N GLY A 327 -2.51 -11.75 27.74
CA GLY A 327 -1.17 -11.17 27.66
C GLY A 327 -0.10 -12.10 27.06
N SER A 328 -0.45 -13.36 26.74
CA SER A 328 0.46 -14.27 26.06
C SER A 328 0.73 -13.80 24.63
N GLU A 329 1.92 -14.10 24.11
CA GLU A 329 2.31 -13.70 22.75
C GLU A 329 1.45 -14.43 21.71
N LEU A 330 0.83 -13.65 20.82
CA LEU A 330 0.10 -14.15 19.65
C LEU A 330 1.04 -14.26 18.46
N LEU A 331 1.62 -13.14 18.01
CA LEU A 331 2.61 -13.12 16.92
C LEU A 331 3.46 -11.85 16.96
N LYS A 332 4.54 -11.85 16.17
CA LYS A 332 5.40 -10.68 15.96
C LYS A 332 5.31 -10.18 14.53
N VAL A 333 5.06 -8.88 14.37
CA VAL A 333 5.15 -8.18 13.07
C VAL A 333 6.55 -7.64 12.92
N VAL A 334 7.36 -8.39 12.16
CA VAL A 334 8.75 -8.04 11.86
C VAL A 334 8.78 -7.09 10.65
N PRO A 335 9.63 -6.05 10.67
CA PRO A 335 9.87 -5.19 9.51
C PRO A 335 10.26 -5.95 8.23
N ASP A 336 9.97 -5.34 7.08
CA ASP A 336 10.28 -5.91 5.75
C ASP A 336 11.79 -6.16 5.59
N ASP A 337 12.58 -5.27 6.18
CA ASP A 337 14.03 -5.29 6.24
C ASP A 337 14.58 -6.07 7.44
N GLY A 338 13.85 -7.02 8.04
CA GLY A 338 14.44 -8.05 8.89
C GLY A 338 14.27 -7.92 10.41
N ASP A 339 14.75 -8.92 11.14
CA ASP A 339 14.81 -8.93 12.62
C ASP A 339 16.11 -8.26 13.08
N ARG A 340 15.98 -7.25 13.95
CA ARG A 340 17.07 -6.40 14.44
C ARG A 340 17.22 -6.57 15.94
N MET A 341 18.38 -7.06 16.37
CA MET A 341 18.77 -7.06 17.78
C MET A 341 20.00 -6.18 17.95
N PHE A 342 19.81 -5.03 18.60
CA PHE A 342 20.89 -4.11 18.91
C PHE A 342 21.84 -4.71 19.94
N VAL A 343 23.13 -4.66 19.64
CA VAL A 343 24.22 -5.14 20.51
C VAL A 343 25.22 -4.02 20.72
N PRO A 344 25.42 -3.53 21.96
CA PRO A 344 26.47 -2.57 22.27
C PRO A 344 27.87 -3.09 21.92
N TYR A 345 28.81 -2.23 21.56
CA TYR A 345 30.18 -2.54 21.15
C TYR A 345 30.90 -3.48 22.12
N GLY A 346 30.73 -3.24 23.43
CA GLY A 346 31.32 -4.04 24.49
C GLY A 346 30.76 -5.47 24.59
N GLN A 347 29.58 -5.73 24.00
CA GLN A 347 28.95 -7.04 23.93
C GLN A 347 29.19 -7.74 22.58
N VAL A 348 29.84 -7.08 21.62
CA VAL A 348 30.28 -7.73 20.38
C VAL A 348 31.62 -8.43 20.66
N PRO A 349 31.68 -9.77 20.59
CA PRO A 349 32.89 -10.52 20.94
C PRO A 349 34.09 -10.09 20.11
N ALA A 350 35.27 -10.00 20.74
CA ALA A 350 36.49 -9.49 20.09
C ALA A 350 36.81 -10.23 18.78
N LYS A 351 36.71 -11.56 18.76
CA LYS A 351 36.96 -12.40 17.58
C LYS A 351 36.07 -12.02 16.38
N LEU A 352 34.80 -11.68 16.64
CA LEU A 352 33.88 -11.25 15.60
C LEU A 352 34.22 -9.85 15.09
N ARG A 353 34.58 -8.92 15.99
CA ARG A 353 35.03 -7.58 15.59
C ARG A 353 36.26 -7.66 14.70
N ASP A 354 37.25 -8.45 15.10
CA ASP A 354 38.49 -8.63 14.37
C ASP A 354 38.27 -9.28 13.00
N ALA A 355 37.40 -10.30 12.91
CA ALA A 355 37.04 -10.94 11.65
C ALA A 355 36.36 -9.98 10.66
N ILE A 356 35.46 -9.12 11.15
CA ILE A 356 34.79 -8.10 10.35
C ILE A 356 35.81 -7.05 9.88
N ILE A 357 36.62 -6.51 10.78
CA ILE A 357 37.61 -5.47 10.47
C ILE A 357 38.68 -5.99 9.50
N ALA A 358 39.22 -7.19 9.74
CA ALA A 358 40.24 -7.79 8.86
C ALA A 358 39.71 -8.03 7.43
N THR A 359 38.40 -8.19 7.26
CA THR A 359 37.76 -8.48 5.98
C THR A 359 37.28 -7.22 5.27
N GLU A 360 36.54 -6.36 5.97
CA GLU A 360 35.80 -5.23 5.40
C GLU A 360 36.62 -3.93 5.39
N ASP A 361 37.39 -3.64 6.45
CA ASP A 361 38.23 -2.42 6.54
C ASP A 361 39.48 -2.64 7.39
N PRO A 362 40.57 -3.14 6.79
CA PRO A 362 41.78 -3.49 7.53
C PRO A 362 42.51 -2.32 8.19
N THR A 363 42.18 -1.09 7.79
CA THR A 363 42.78 0.15 8.30
C THR A 363 41.82 0.91 9.21
N PHE A 364 40.70 0.29 9.60
CA PHE A 364 39.58 0.96 10.24
C PHE A 364 39.98 1.83 11.43
N TRP A 365 40.88 1.35 12.28
CA TRP A 365 41.33 2.07 13.48
C TRP A 365 42.17 3.31 13.15
N ASP A 366 42.97 3.26 12.08
CA ASP A 366 43.92 4.32 11.73
C ASP A 366 43.39 5.28 10.66
N ASN A 367 42.38 4.86 9.89
CA ASN A 367 41.88 5.63 8.76
C ASN A 367 40.94 6.78 9.18
N GLN A 368 40.79 7.79 8.32
CA GLN A 368 39.95 8.96 8.57
C GLN A 368 38.54 8.79 7.96
N GLY A 369 38.00 7.56 8.00
CA GLY A 369 36.69 7.22 7.42
C GLY A 369 36.76 6.66 6.00
N PHE A 370 37.93 6.73 5.35
CA PHE A 370 38.22 6.06 4.07
C PHE A 370 39.71 5.73 3.99
N ASP A 371 40.10 4.76 3.15
CA ASP A 371 41.52 4.37 2.91
C ASP A 371 42.07 5.08 1.65
N PRO A 372 42.92 6.13 1.80
CA PRO A 372 43.49 6.85 0.66
C PRO A 372 44.44 5.97 -0.17
N THR A 373 45.13 5.03 0.47
CA THR A 373 46.04 4.10 -0.21
C THR A 373 45.26 3.05 -1.00
N GLY A 374 44.08 2.67 -0.51
CA GLY A 374 43.11 1.80 -1.18
C GLY A 374 42.53 2.45 -2.43
N ILE A 375 42.10 3.72 -2.34
CA ILE A 375 41.57 4.49 -3.49
C ILE A 375 42.66 4.73 -4.55
N GLY A 376 43.86 5.13 -4.14
CA GLY A 376 44.98 5.36 -5.07
C GLY A 376 45.40 4.08 -5.79
N ARG A 377 45.43 2.95 -5.08
CA ARG A 377 45.72 1.63 -5.66
C ARG A 377 44.62 1.19 -6.62
N ALA A 378 43.35 1.33 -6.25
CA ALA A 378 42.20 1.05 -7.11
C ALA A 378 42.28 1.78 -8.45
N PHE A 379 42.62 3.07 -8.40
CA PHE A 379 42.76 3.93 -9.58
C PHE A 379 43.92 3.50 -10.49
N LEU A 380 45.04 3.06 -9.90
CA LEU A 380 46.26 2.70 -10.64
C LEU A 380 46.26 1.27 -11.19
N THR A 381 45.72 0.31 -10.43
CA THR A 381 45.82 -1.12 -10.74
C THR A 381 44.50 -1.72 -11.19
N GLY A 382 43.38 -1.01 -11.00
CA GLY A 382 42.03 -1.56 -11.17
C GLY A 382 41.67 -2.64 -10.13
N VAL A 383 42.57 -2.92 -9.17
CA VAL A 383 42.46 -4.00 -8.18
C VAL A 383 42.47 -3.41 -6.78
N GLY A 384 41.43 -3.77 -5.99
CA GLY A 384 41.12 -3.10 -4.73
C GLY A 384 40.24 -1.88 -4.97
N GLY A 385 39.35 -1.56 -4.03
CA GLY A 385 38.35 -0.50 -4.20
C GLY A 385 37.05 -0.74 -3.43
N GLY A 386 37.07 -1.58 -2.39
CA GLY A 386 35.92 -1.74 -1.48
C GLY A 386 35.78 -0.51 -0.58
N SER A 387 34.53 -0.10 -0.34
CA SER A 387 34.19 0.93 0.64
C SER A 387 34.48 0.41 2.06
N GLY A 388 35.17 1.21 2.89
CA GLY A 388 35.47 0.85 4.29
C GLY A 388 34.22 0.85 5.18
N ILE A 389 34.35 0.40 6.43
CA ILE A 389 33.24 0.24 7.39
C ILE A 389 32.45 1.55 7.53
N THR A 390 33.13 2.69 7.70
CA THR A 390 32.50 4.01 7.85
C THR A 390 31.72 4.41 6.59
N GLN A 391 32.24 4.13 5.40
CA GLN A 391 31.55 4.43 4.13
C GLN A 391 30.33 3.54 3.92
N GLN A 392 30.44 2.25 4.26
CA GLN A 392 29.32 1.32 4.21
C GLN A 392 28.23 1.70 5.22
N TYR A 393 28.60 2.16 6.42
CA TYR A 393 27.69 2.71 7.40
C TYR A 393 26.94 3.93 6.86
N ILE A 394 27.64 4.94 6.33
CA ILE A 394 27.00 6.13 5.75
C ILE A 394 26.04 5.73 4.64
N LYS A 395 26.48 4.89 3.70
CA LYS A 395 25.65 4.37 2.61
C LYS A 395 24.37 3.71 3.11
N LYS A 396 24.44 2.92 4.18
CA LYS A 396 23.28 2.23 4.75
C LYS A 396 22.39 3.16 5.58
N SER A 397 22.97 4.15 6.26
CA SER A 397 22.23 5.12 7.08
C SER A 397 21.44 6.15 6.27
N THR A 398 21.90 6.51 5.07
CA THR A 398 21.25 7.51 4.21
C THR A 398 20.15 6.93 3.32
N GLY A 399 20.11 5.60 3.14
CA GLY A 399 19.11 4.93 2.32
C GLY A 399 19.24 5.17 0.81
N ASP A 400 20.32 5.82 0.36
CA ASP A 400 20.55 6.19 -1.04
C ASP A 400 21.26 5.05 -1.82
N GLU A 401 20.47 4.32 -2.61
CA GLU A 401 20.94 3.15 -3.38
C GLU A 401 21.50 3.49 -4.77
N GLU A 402 21.47 4.77 -5.22
CA GLU A 402 21.85 5.13 -6.59
C GLU A 402 23.36 5.05 -6.85
N ALA A 403 23.83 4.32 -7.86
CA ALA A 403 25.28 4.17 -8.15
C ALA A 403 25.95 5.40 -8.83
N THR A 404 25.71 6.63 -8.36
CA THR A 404 26.28 7.86 -8.95
C THR A 404 27.64 8.24 -8.35
N LEU A 405 28.50 8.89 -9.16
CA LEU A 405 29.79 9.43 -8.71
C LEU A 405 29.61 10.55 -7.66
N GLY A 406 28.53 11.34 -7.78
CA GLY A 406 28.18 12.39 -6.82
C GLY A 406 27.86 11.85 -5.43
N ARG A 407 27.05 10.78 -5.33
CA ARG A 407 26.78 10.12 -4.05
C ARG A 407 28.06 9.54 -3.43
N LYS A 408 28.91 8.86 -4.21
CA LYS A 408 30.20 8.33 -3.69
C LYS A 408 31.11 9.42 -3.13
N PHE A 409 31.08 10.62 -3.72
CA PHE A 409 31.79 11.77 -3.21
C PHE A 409 31.17 12.27 -1.89
N ALA A 410 29.84 12.37 -1.81
CA ALA A 410 29.13 12.71 -0.59
C ALA A 410 29.38 11.71 0.55
N GLU A 411 29.36 10.40 0.26
CA GLU A 411 29.72 9.33 1.21
C GLU A 411 31.13 9.50 1.76
N LEU A 412 32.09 9.85 0.90
CA LEU A 412 33.48 10.08 1.31
C LEU A 412 33.61 11.30 2.23
N VAL A 413 32.88 12.39 1.94
CA VAL A 413 32.84 13.59 2.78
C VAL A 413 32.18 13.29 4.14
N LEU A 414 30.99 12.67 4.12
CA LEU A 414 30.24 12.30 5.33
C LEU A 414 31.01 11.29 6.19
N ALA A 415 31.69 10.31 5.60
CA ALA A 415 32.53 9.36 6.31
C ALA A 415 33.73 10.04 6.99
N THR A 416 34.27 11.10 6.38
CA THR A 416 35.33 11.91 6.99
C THR A 416 34.77 12.74 8.16
N LYS A 417 33.60 13.35 7.97
CA LYS A 417 32.94 14.18 8.99
C LYS A 417 32.56 13.36 10.22
N ILE A 418 31.91 12.20 10.05
CA ILE A 418 31.50 11.35 11.18
C ILE A 418 32.68 10.80 11.98
N THR A 419 33.82 10.52 11.33
CA THR A 419 35.04 10.04 12.02
C THR A 419 35.68 11.11 12.93
N GLN A 420 35.34 12.39 12.73
CA GLN A 420 35.77 13.49 13.60
C GLN A 420 34.77 13.78 14.73
N GLU A 421 33.50 13.40 14.55
CA GLU A 421 32.42 13.64 15.52
C GLU A 421 32.20 12.47 16.47
N GLN A 422 32.54 11.24 16.07
CA GLN A 422 32.30 10.01 16.83
C GLN A 422 33.53 9.13 16.93
N SER A 423 33.57 8.32 17.99
CA SER A 423 34.63 7.34 18.19
C SER A 423 34.53 6.19 17.18
N LYS A 424 35.65 5.51 16.93
CA LYS A 424 35.68 4.34 16.04
C LYS A 424 34.81 3.21 16.57
N GLU A 425 34.72 3.07 17.89
CA GLU A 425 33.85 2.10 18.55
C GLU A 425 32.37 2.40 18.30
N GLU A 426 31.96 3.68 18.39
CA GLU A 426 30.58 4.11 18.09
C GLU A 426 30.22 3.87 16.62
N ILE A 427 31.13 4.20 15.70
CA ILE A 427 30.94 3.94 14.26
C ILE A 427 30.82 2.44 13.99
N PHE A 428 31.67 1.61 14.62
CA PHE A 428 31.62 0.16 14.46
C PHE A 428 30.33 -0.44 15.02
N GLU A 429 29.91 -0.01 16.22
CA GLU A 429 28.65 -0.42 16.84
C GLU A 429 27.46 -0.13 15.93
N SER A 430 27.44 1.08 15.37
CA SER A 430 26.38 1.54 14.50
C SER A 430 26.36 0.74 13.20
N TYR A 431 27.54 0.53 12.60
CA TYR A 431 27.71 -0.29 11.41
C TYR A 431 27.22 -1.73 11.60
N VAL A 432 27.72 -2.40 12.63
CA VAL A 432 27.50 -3.84 12.81
C VAL A 432 26.03 -4.16 13.10
N ASN A 433 25.29 -3.22 13.70
CA ASN A 433 23.87 -3.38 14.00
C ASN A 433 22.93 -3.07 12.82
N ILE A 434 23.37 -2.31 11.82
CA ILE A 434 22.55 -1.98 10.63
C ILE A 434 22.90 -2.81 9.41
N ILE A 435 24.05 -3.47 9.38
CA ILE A 435 24.46 -4.27 8.24
C ILE A 435 23.73 -5.62 8.24
N SER A 436 23.34 -6.09 7.06
CA SER A 436 22.71 -7.40 6.92
C SER A 436 23.76 -8.50 6.93
N PHE A 437 23.50 -9.55 7.70
CA PHE A 437 24.29 -10.78 7.71
C PHE A 437 23.66 -11.87 6.84
N GLY A 438 22.57 -11.57 6.12
CA GLY A 438 21.80 -12.57 5.35
C GLY A 438 20.62 -13.13 6.14
N ARG A 439 19.78 -13.94 5.49
CA ARG A 439 18.56 -14.53 6.08
C ARG A 439 17.59 -13.54 6.74
N GLY A 440 17.59 -12.28 6.30
CA GLY A 440 16.77 -11.23 6.93
C GLY A 440 17.23 -10.88 8.36
N THR A 441 18.49 -11.14 8.69
CA THR A 441 19.09 -10.77 9.98
C THR A 441 19.95 -9.52 9.85
N PHE A 442 19.81 -8.65 10.84
CA PHE A 442 20.52 -7.38 10.96
C PHE A 442 21.07 -7.28 12.37
N GLY A 443 22.38 -7.10 12.47
CA GLY A 443 23.09 -7.23 13.74
C GLY A 443 23.64 -8.63 14.04
N PRO A 444 24.73 -8.71 14.81
CA PRO A 444 25.46 -9.95 15.03
C PRO A 444 24.69 -10.95 15.91
N ALA A 445 23.84 -10.47 16.82
CA ALA A 445 23.03 -11.35 17.68
C ALA A 445 21.95 -12.09 16.88
N ALA A 446 21.27 -11.39 15.96
CA ALA A 446 20.28 -11.99 15.08
C ALA A 446 20.94 -13.03 14.15
N ALA A 447 22.13 -12.70 13.63
CA ALA A 447 22.90 -13.59 12.77
C ALA A 447 23.38 -14.85 13.51
N MET A 448 23.92 -14.72 14.72
CA MET A 448 24.41 -15.86 15.53
C MET A 448 23.28 -16.86 15.81
N ASN A 449 22.08 -16.35 16.12
CA ASN A 449 20.90 -17.18 16.30
C ASN A 449 20.46 -17.83 14.97
N ALA A 450 20.37 -17.07 13.88
CA ALA A 450 19.87 -17.60 12.61
C ALA A 450 20.80 -18.61 11.91
N TYR A 451 22.11 -18.51 12.12
CA TYR A 451 23.07 -19.42 11.52
C TYR A 451 23.46 -20.59 12.45
N PHE A 452 23.50 -20.38 13.77
CA PHE A 452 24.01 -21.39 14.71
C PHE A 452 23.05 -21.75 15.84
N GLY A 453 21.93 -21.05 15.99
CA GLY A 453 21.00 -21.24 17.12
C GLY A 453 21.59 -20.88 18.49
N LYS A 454 22.69 -20.12 18.51
CA LYS A 454 23.45 -19.78 19.71
C LYS A 454 23.24 -18.30 20.08
N LYS A 455 23.42 -17.97 21.36
CA LYS A 455 23.50 -16.58 21.83
C LYS A 455 24.83 -15.98 21.36
N LEU A 456 24.84 -14.67 21.10
CA LEU A 456 26.09 -13.93 20.89
C LEU A 456 26.75 -13.65 22.24
N ASP A 457 27.90 -14.27 22.47
CA ASP A 457 28.77 -14.05 23.63
C ASP A 457 30.23 -14.44 23.31
N ASP A 458 31.13 -14.27 24.28
CA ASP A 458 32.57 -14.50 24.11
C ASP A 458 32.97 -15.95 23.83
N SER A 459 32.03 -16.91 23.93
CA SER A 459 32.28 -18.30 23.56
C SER A 459 32.35 -18.55 22.05
N ILE A 460 32.02 -17.55 21.23
CA ILE A 460 32.13 -17.65 19.77
C ILE A 460 33.54 -18.10 19.34
N THR A 461 33.59 -19.03 18.39
CA THR A 461 34.85 -19.54 17.83
C THR A 461 35.36 -18.64 16.70
N TRP A 462 36.66 -18.72 16.38
CA TRP A 462 37.21 -18.05 15.20
C TRP A 462 36.56 -18.55 13.90
N SER A 463 36.16 -19.82 13.86
CA SER A 463 35.42 -20.41 12.73
C SER A 463 34.06 -19.76 12.51
N GLU A 464 33.26 -19.61 13.56
CA GLU A 464 31.94 -18.95 13.48
C GLU A 464 32.09 -17.45 13.18
N ALA A 465 33.05 -16.77 13.83
CA ALA A 465 33.34 -15.36 13.58
C ALA A 465 33.75 -15.10 12.13
N ALA A 466 34.64 -15.92 11.57
CA ALA A 466 35.05 -15.84 10.17
C ALA A 466 33.89 -16.14 9.20
N PHE A 467 32.98 -17.03 9.58
CA PHE A 467 31.78 -17.32 8.79
C PHE A 467 30.83 -16.12 8.74
N LEU A 468 30.45 -15.56 9.90
CA LEU A 468 29.55 -14.41 9.98
C LEU A 468 30.14 -13.17 9.29
N ALA A 469 31.43 -12.88 9.49
CA ALA A 469 32.10 -11.79 8.78
C ALA A 469 32.11 -12.02 7.26
N GLY A 470 32.23 -13.27 6.81
CA GLY A 470 32.17 -13.65 5.41
C GLY A 470 30.83 -13.34 4.74
N MET A 471 29.73 -13.28 5.49
CA MET A 471 28.39 -13.04 4.94
C MET A 471 28.16 -11.58 4.53
N ILE A 472 28.79 -10.61 5.19
CA ILE A 472 28.47 -9.18 5.07
C ILE A 472 28.53 -8.65 3.63
N GLN A 473 29.58 -8.98 2.86
CA GLN A 473 29.79 -8.42 1.53
C GLN A 473 28.67 -8.76 0.52
N SER A 474 28.11 -9.96 0.59
CA SER A 474 27.08 -10.44 -0.34
C SER A 474 26.28 -11.59 0.30
N PRO A 475 25.42 -11.29 1.27
CA PRO A 475 24.84 -12.32 2.14
C PRO A 475 23.96 -13.33 1.39
N SER A 476 23.22 -12.87 0.37
CA SER A 476 22.37 -13.72 -0.47
C SER A 476 23.15 -14.67 -1.38
N VAL A 477 24.44 -14.40 -1.62
CA VAL A 477 25.32 -15.24 -2.46
C VAL A 477 26.16 -16.18 -1.59
N HIS A 478 26.60 -15.71 -0.43
CA HIS A 478 27.52 -16.48 0.41
C HIS A 478 26.84 -17.47 1.36
N ASP A 479 25.51 -17.44 1.49
CA ASP A 479 24.76 -18.43 2.25
C ASP A 479 24.93 -19.84 1.64
N PRO A 480 25.32 -20.87 2.42
CA PRO A 480 25.45 -22.23 1.92
C PRO A 480 24.15 -22.81 1.36
N ALA A 481 22.98 -22.33 1.80
CA ALA A 481 21.71 -22.78 1.23
C ALA A 481 21.38 -22.14 -0.12
N ALA A 482 21.97 -20.98 -0.44
CA ALA A 482 21.77 -20.31 -1.72
C ALA A 482 22.77 -20.82 -2.78
N SER A 483 24.04 -21.01 -2.40
CA SER A 483 25.14 -21.29 -3.33
C SER A 483 25.90 -22.60 -3.06
N GLY A 484 25.47 -23.38 -2.06
CA GLY A 484 26.11 -24.63 -1.63
C GLY A 484 27.32 -24.42 -0.71
N ASP A 485 27.60 -25.42 0.13
CA ASP A 485 28.71 -25.39 1.10
C ASP A 485 30.08 -25.13 0.47
N ALA A 486 30.32 -25.61 -0.75
CA ALA A 486 31.61 -25.38 -1.41
C ALA A 486 31.86 -23.88 -1.69
N HIS A 487 30.81 -23.10 -1.96
CA HIS A 487 30.93 -21.66 -2.16
C HIS A 487 31.14 -20.94 -0.83
N ALA A 488 30.33 -21.26 0.17
CA ALA A 488 30.43 -20.69 1.51
C ALA A 488 31.79 -21.00 2.16
N ALA A 489 32.30 -22.23 2.00
CA ALA A 489 33.63 -22.63 2.49
C ALA A 489 34.77 -21.82 1.86
N ARG A 490 34.70 -21.50 0.57
CA ARG A 490 35.70 -20.64 -0.09
C ARG A 490 35.66 -19.21 0.46
N ARG A 491 34.46 -18.67 0.70
CA ARG A 491 34.31 -17.34 1.31
C ARG A 491 34.84 -17.32 2.74
N TRP A 492 34.55 -18.36 3.52
CA TRP A 492 35.10 -18.54 4.86
C TRP A 492 36.63 -18.65 4.86
N GLN A 493 37.20 -19.43 3.93
CA GLN A 493 38.66 -19.54 3.77
C GLN A 493 39.32 -18.20 3.45
N TYR A 494 38.67 -17.38 2.61
CA TYR A 494 39.16 -16.03 2.32
C TYR A 494 39.26 -15.18 3.59
N VAL A 495 38.24 -15.20 4.46
CA VAL A 495 38.25 -14.47 5.74
C VAL A 495 39.33 -15.01 6.68
N ARG A 496 39.47 -16.34 6.78
CA ARG A 496 40.55 -16.97 7.55
C ARG A 496 41.93 -16.51 7.09
N ASP A 497 42.20 -16.52 5.78
CA ASP A 497 43.49 -16.12 5.23
C ASP A 497 43.78 -14.63 5.49
N LYS A 498 42.74 -13.79 5.54
CA LYS A 498 42.82 -12.39 5.94
C LYS A 498 43.14 -12.19 7.42
N LEU A 499 42.60 -13.03 8.30
CA LEU A 499 42.90 -13.03 9.74
C LEU A 499 44.35 -13.45 10.00
N VAL A 500 44.76 -14.56 9.38
CA VAL A 500 46.12 -15.12 9.51
C VAL A 500 47.17 -14.19 8.91
N GLY A 501 46.97 -13.72 7.68
CA GLY A 501 47.94 -12.85 6.98
C GLY A 501 48.16 -11.49 7.66
N ARG A 502 47.31 -11.13 8.63
CA ARG A 502 47.42 -9.90 9.42
C ARG A 502 47.76 -10.15 10.90
N GLY A 503 47.96 -11.39 11.29
CA GLY A 503 48.40 -11.75 12.65
C GLY A 503 47.32 -11.67 13.72
N TYR A 504 46.03 -11.59 13.35
CA TYR A 504 44.93 -11.73 14.33
C TYR A 504 44.82 -13.15 14.86
N VAL A 505 45.21 -14.12 14.05
CA VAL A 505 45.18 -15.55 14.34
C VAL A 505 46.52 -16.17 13.94
N GLY A 506 47.07 -17.04 14.80
CA GLY A 506 48.29 -17.80 14.50
C GLY A 506 48.06 -18.83 13.38
N ASN A 507 49.12 -19.17 12.63
CA ASN A 507 49.05 -20.20 11.58
C ASN A 507 48.63 -21.58 12.10
N ASP A 508 48.83 -21.81 13.40
CA ASP A 508 48.56 -23.04 14.13
C ASP A 508 47.18 -23.09 14.81
N GLU A 509 46.39 -22.00 14.76
CA GLU A 509 45.04 -22.01 15.31
C GLU A 509 44.14 -22.98 14.53
N PRO A 510 43.48 -23.94 15.22
CA PRO A 510 42.64 -24.93 14.56
C PRO A 510 41.32 -24.30 14.09
N MET A 511 41.31 -23.76 12.88
CA MET A 511 40.10 -23.25 12.21
C MET A 511 39.60 -24.21 11.13
N ALA A 512 38.33 -24.60 11.20
CA ALA A 512 37.64 -25.36 10.16
C ALA A 512 36.32 -24.68 9.74
N TYR A 513 35.92 -24.86 8.49
CA TYR A 513 34.63 -24.33 8.00
C TYR A 513 33.46 -24.98 8.77
N PRO A 514 32.57 -24.20 9.42
CA PRO A 514 31.57 -24.74 10.33
C PRO A 514 30.31 -25.28 9.63
N GLY A 515 30.40 -25.75 8.37
CA GLY A 515 29.26 -26.13 7.53
C GLY A 515 28.25 -27.07 8.20
N GLY A 516 28.74 -28.07 8.95
CA GLY A 516 27.89 -29.03 9.67
C GLY A 516 27.17 -28.47 10.91
N GLU A 517 27.56 -27.29 11.39
CA GLU A 517 26.89 -26.58 12.49
C GLU A 517 25.90 -25.51 11.98
N ILE A 518 25.98 -25.14 10.70
CA ILE A 518 25.12 -24.13 10.11
C ILE A 518 23.70 -24.70 10.00
N GLN A 519 22.76 -24.04 10.65
CA GLN A 519 21.35 -24.37 10.54
C GLN A 519 20.88 -24.11 9.10
N PRO A 520 20.00 -24.94 8.52
CA PRO A 520 19.36 -24.60 7.26
C PRO A 520 18.62 -23.27 7.44
N PRO A 521 18.51 -22.41 6.41
CA PRO A 521 17.57 -21.32 6.45
C PRO A 521 16.22 -21.97 6.71
N SER A 522 15.51 -21.53 7.74
CA SER A 522 14.11 -21.90 7.88
C SER A 522 13.44 -21.55 6.56
N GLU A 523 12.97 -22.56 5.82
CA GLU A 523 12.31 -22.36 4.54
C GLU A 523 11.21 -21.33 4.78
N THR A 524 11.42 -20.13 4.23
CA THR A 524 10.61 -18.94 4.42
C THR A 524 10.50 -18.40 5.86
N ARG A 525 10.18 -17.11 5.94
CA ARG A 525 9.21 -16.60 6.92
C ARG A 525 7.82 -17.29 6.78
N ALA A 526 7.72 -18.58 6.42
CA ALA A 526 6.49 -19.37 6.48
C ALA A 526 6.73 -20.42 7.57
N GLY A 527 6.04 -20.24 8.69
CA GLY A 527 6.25 -21.04 9.89
C GLY A 527 6.28 -20.24 11.19
N ARG A 528 6.29 -18.89 11.13
CA ARG A 528 6.06 -18.04 12.32
C ARG A 528 4.67 -17.39 12.37
N VAL A 529 4.00 -17.33 11.23
CA VAL A 529 2.64 -16.83 11.12
C VAL A 529 1.91 -17.89 10.31
N THR A 530 1.08 -18.68 10.96
CA THR A 530 0.15 -19.57 10.27
C THR A 530 -0.81 -18.71 9.43
N TYR A 531 -1.47 -19.27 8.41
CA TYR A 531 -2.38 -18.46 7.58
C TYR A 531 -3.49 -17.81 8.42
N ASP A 532 -3.99 -18.48 9.45
CA ASP A 532 -4.93 -17.88 10.40
C ASP A 532 -4.32 -16.71 11.19
N GLU A 533 -3.06 -16.80 11.64
CA GLU A 533 -2.36 -15.68 12.27
C GLU A 533 -2.12 -14.53 11.27
N PHE A 534 -1.92 -14.84 9.99
CA PHE A 534 -1.80 -13.83 8.93
C PHE A 534 -3.11 -13.07 8.76
N HIS A 535 -4.25 -13.77 8.72
CA HIS A 535 -5.57 -13.14 8.65
C HIS A 535 -5.82 -12.25 9.87
N ILE A 536 -5.53 -12.72 11.08
CA ILE A 536 -5.64 -11.92 12.30
C ILE A 536 -4.75 -10.68 12.23
N LYS A 537 -3.47 -10.83 11.81
CA LYS A 537 -2.55 -9.70 11.64
C LYS A 537 -3.14 -8.65 10.71
N GLN A 538 -3.68 -9.05 9.55
CA GLN A 538 -4.25 -8.09 8.59
C GLN A 538 -5.44 -7.33 9.18
N GLN A 539 -6.35 -8.03 9.86
CA GLN A 539 -7.52 -7.39 10.48
C GLN A 539 -7.11 -6.44 11.62
N VAL A 540 -6.19 -6.85 12.50
CA VAL A 540 -5.68 -6.01 13.60
C VAL A 540 -5.00 -4.76 13.06
N LEU A 541 -4.18 -4.87 12.02
CA LEU A 541 -3.50 -3.73 11.43
C LEU A 541 -4.47 -2.79 10.71
N ALA A 542 -5.47 -3.33 10.00
CA ALA A 542 -6.51 -2.54 9.34
C ALA A 542 -7.37 -1.75 10.35
N GLU A 543 -7.71 -2.37 11.49
CA GLU A 543 -8.42 -1.71 12.60
C GLU A 543 -7.57 -0.58 13.20
N LEU A 544 -6.31 -0.87 13.55
CA LEU A 544 -5.39 0.13 14.11
C LEU A 544 -5.13 1.30 13.16
N GLU A 545 -5.04 1.05 11.86
CA GLU A 545 -4.85 2.10 10.86
C GLU A 545 -6.02 3.10 10.84
N GLN A 546 -7.26 2.62 10.97
CA GLN A 546 -8.45 3.47 11.07
C GLN A 546 -8.42 4.34 12.34
N ASP A 547 -7.86 3.81 13.43
CA ASP A 547 -7.71 4.51 14.71
C ASP A 547 -6.42 5.39 14.79
N GLY A 548 -5.71 5.56 13.68
CA GLY A 548 -4.53 6.44 13.59
C GLY A 548 -3.23 5.81 14.10
N PHE A 549 -3.16 4.48 14.13
CA PHE A 549 -1.98 3.68 14.45
C PHE A 549 -1.53 2.85 13.23
N PRO A 550 -1.06 3.48 12.14
CA PRO A 550 -0.51 2.74 11.02
C PRO A 550 0.72 1.94 11.49
N LEU A 551 1.04 0.86 10.77
CA LEU A 551 2.13 -0.05 11.13
C LEU A 551 3.45 0.69 11.38
N SER A 552 3.79 1.69 10.56
CA SER A 552 4.98 2.52 10.73
C SER A 552 5.06 3.19 12.10
N ARG A 553 3.94 3.71 12.62
CA ARG A 553 3.86 4.31 13.96
C ARG A 553 4.08 3.27 15.04
N LEU A 554 3.46 2.10 14.91
CA LEU A 554 3.63 0.98 15.85
C LEU A 554 5.10 0.55 15.92
N GLN A 555 5.77 0.44 14.76
CA GLN A 555 7.16 0.03 14.64
C GLN A 555 8.13 1.09 15.17
N GLN A 556 7.95 2.38 14.83
CA GLN A 556 8.83 3.45 15.28
C GLN A 556 8.79 3.63 16.81
N ALA A 557 7.59 3.59 17.38
CA ALA A 557 7.38 3.80 18.81
C ALA A 557 7.50 2.52 19.65
N ASN A 558 7.94 1.39 19.06
CA ASN A 558 8.11 0.10 19.74
C ASN A 558 6.84 -0.35 20.50
N LEU A 559 5.67 -0.14 19.87
CA LEU A 559 4.39 -0.37 20.52
C LEU A 559 4.05 -1.87 20.58
N THR A 560 3.37 -2.27 21.64
CA THR A 560 2.78 -3.61 21.81
C THR A 560 1.26 -3.50 21.68
N VAL A 561 0.66 -4.44 20.97
CA VAL A 561 -0.79 -4.51 20.74
C VAL A 561 -1.40 -5.65 21.56
N GLU A 562 -2.37 -5.34 22.40
CA GLU A 562 -3.19 -6.32 23.12
C GLU A 562 -4.50 -6.51 22.36
N THR A 563 -4.75 -7.73 21.89
CA THR A 563 -5.99 -8.10 21.18
C THR A 563 -7.07 -8.57 22.16
N THR A 564 -8.30 -8.68 21.67
CA THR A 564 -9.44 -9.25 22.41
C THR A 564 -9.52 -10.79 22.35
N LEU A 565 -8.67 -11.41 21.54
CA LEU A 565 -8.70 -12.84 21.24
C LEU A 565 -8.38 -13.67 22.48
N ASP A 566 -9.20 -14.68 22.73
CA ASP A 566 -8.96 -15.68 23.77
C ASP A 566 -8.25 -16.88 23.14
N ARG A 567 -7.08 -17.25 23.67
CA ARG A 567 -6.27 -18.32 23.11
C ARG A 567 -7.00 -19.67 23.11
N GLY A 568 -7.71 -20.01 24.18
CA GLY A 568 -8.43 -21.28 24.29
C GLY A 568 -9.59 -21.38 23.30
N ARG A 569 -10.36 -20.30 23.14
CA ARG A 569 -11.43 -20.20 22.14
C ARG A 569 -10.86 -20.18 20.73
N GLN A 570 -9.76 -19.50 20.50
CA GLN A 570 -9.07 -19.50 19.21
C GLN A 570 -8.67 -20.92 18.79
N ASP A 571 -8.05 -21.69 19.69
CA ASP A 571 -7.67 -23.08 19.44
C ASP A 571 -8.89 -24.00 19.25
N ALA A 572 -9.95 -23.81 20.03
CA ALA A 572 -11.21 -24.55 19.90
C ALA A 572 -11.89 -24.29 18.54
N ALA A 573 -11.88 -23.05 18.05
CA ALA A 573 -12.45 -22.67 16.76
C ALA A 573 -11.69 -23.34 15.60
N LYS A 574 -10.34 -23.31 15.65
CA LYS A 574 -9.49 -24.01 14.67
C LYS A 574 -9.74 -25.51 14.67
N LYS A 575 -9.82 -26.11 15.86
CA LYS A 575 -10.02 -27.55 16.00
C LYS A 575 -11.40 -27.98 15.48
N ALA A 576 -12.47 -27.31 15.89
CA ALA A 576 -13.83 -27.66 15.49
C ALA A 576 -14.01 -27.60 13.96
N LEU A 577 -13.43 -26.60 13.30
CA LEU A 577 -13.51 -26.49 11.84
C LEU A 577 -12.66 -27.56 11.14
N ARG A 578 -11.41 -27.76 11.57
CA ARG A 578 -10.51 -28.76 10.96
C ARG A 578 -11.07 -30.17 11.08
N ASP A 579 -11.53 -30.56 12.27
CA ASP A 579 -12.10 -31.89 12.50
C ASP A 579 -13.34 -32.14 11.63
N ARG A 580 -14.16 -31.11 11.41
CA ARG A 580 -15.36 -31.26 10.57
C ARG A 580 -15.02 -31.40 9.09
N LEU A 581 -14.00 -30.69 8.61
CA LEU A 581 -13.58 -30.73 7.21
C LEU A 581 -12.66 -31.92 6.91
N ASP A 582 -12.19 -32.65 7.92
CA ASP A 582 -11.39 -33.86 7.72
C ASP A 582 -12.17 -34.92 6.93
N GLY A 583 -11.54 -35.48 5.89
CA GLY A 583 -12.16 -36.42 4.98
C GLY A 583 -13.18 -35.85 3.98
N GLU A 584 -13.49 -34.54 4.04
CA GLU A 584 -14.30 -33.85 3.03
C GLU A 584 -13.45 -33.46 1.80
N PRO A 585 -14.07 -33.11 0.65
CA PRO A 585 -13.34 -32.60 -0.50
C PRO A 585 -12.36 -31.47 -0.13
N ALA A 586 -11.08 -31.61 -0.50
CA ALA A 586 -9.99 -30.68 -0.15
C ALA A 586 -10.19 -29.23 -0.64
N VAL A 587 -11.21 -29.02 -1.47
CA VAL A 587 -11.63 -27.71 -1.97
C VAL A 587 -12.54 -26.94 -1.02
N PHE A 588 -13.04 -27.59 0.04
CA PHE A 588 -13.85 -26.94 1.04
C PHE A 588 -13.03 -25.98 1.88
N ARG A 589 -13.70 -24.91 2.26
CA ARG A 589 -13.18 -23.79 3.05
C ARG A 589 -14.17 -23.52 4.16
N GLY A 590 -13.70 -22.87 5.21
CA GLY A 590 -14.59 -22.41 6.24
C GLY A 590 -14.00 -21.30 7.09
N ALA A 591 -14.88 -20.66 7.82
CA ALA A 591 -14.56 -19.59 8.76
C ALA A 591 -15.35 -19.78 10.04
N VAL A 592 -14.75 -19.37 11.16
CA VAL A 592 -15.41 -19.31 12.47
C VAL A 592 -15.04 -17.98 13.11
N VAL A 593 -16.04 -17.17 13.43
CA VAL A 593 -15.87 -15.91 14.17
C VAL A 593 -16.75 -15.95 15.41
N ALA A 594 -16.16 -15.66 16.57
CA ALA A 594 -16.86 -15.61 17.84
C ALA A 594 -16.68 -14.26 18.53
N ILE A 595 -17.77 -13.67 19.01
CA ILE A 595 -17.83 -12.31 19.53
C ILE A 595 -18.54 -12.29 20.88
N ASP A 596 -18.02 -11.50 21.81
CA ASP A 596 -18.73 -11.11 23.03
C ASP A 596 -19.84 -10.10 22.68
N PRO A 597 -21.13 -10.46 22.81
CA PRO A 597 -22.22 -9.60 22.37
C PRO A 597 -22.31 -8.30 23.17
N SER A 598 -21.79 -8.26 24.40
CA SER A 598 -21.92 -7.09 25.28
C SER A 598 -20.96 -5.95 24.91
N THR A 599 -19.77 -6.28 24.39
CA THR A 599 -18.70 -5.32 24.08
C THR A 599 -18.36 -5.27 22.59
N GLY A 600 -18.69 -6.32 21.83
CA GLY A 600 -18.20 -6.48 20.45
C GLY A 600 -16.78 -7.07 20.39
N ALA A 601 -16.16 -7.40 21.52
CA ALA A 601 -14.82 -7.99 21.55
C ALA A 601 -14.79 -9.34 20.80
N VAL A 602 -13.97 -9.44 19.76
CA VAL A 602 -13.79 -10.68 19.01
C VAL A 602 -12.96 -11.65 19.86
N ARG A 603 -13.57 -12.76 20.27
CA ARG A 603 -12.97 -13.77 21.15
C ARG A 603 -12.28 -14.89 20.40
N ALA A 604 -12.71 -15.17 19.18
CA ALA A 604 -12.02 -16.07 18.26
C ALA A 604 -12.24 -15.60 16.81
N TYR A 605 -11.18 -15.67 16.01
CA TYR A 605 -11.18 -15.29 14.60
C TYR A 605 -10.40 -16.33 13.79
N ASN A 606 -11.11 -17.23 13.11
CA ASN A 606 -10.51 -18.21 12.21
C ASN A 606 -10.97 -17.93 10.78
N GLY A 607 -10.09 -17.30 9.99
CA GLY A 607 -10.28 -17.03 8.57
C GLY A 607 -9.92 -18.18 7.64
N GLY A 608 -9.58 -19.35 8.17
CA GLY A 608 -9.10 -20.50 7.40
C GLY A 608 -7.57 -20.58 7.31
N ASP A 609 -7.05 -21.76 6.97
CA ASP A 609 -5.62 -22.08 6.94
C ASP A 609 -5.09 -22.47 5.55
N GLN A 610 -5.90 -22.32 4.50
CA GLN A 610 -5.65 -22.82 3.14
C GLN A 610 -5.06 -21.77 2.18
N GLY A 611 -4.43 -20.72 2.70
CA GLY A 611 -3.83 -19.65 1.91
C GLY A 611 -4.06 -18.26 2.50
N VAL A 612 -3.74 -17.24 1.71
CA VAL A 612 -3.84 -15.82 2.12
C VAL A 612 -5.26 -15.25 2.10
N ARG A 613 -6.25 -16.04 1.67
CA ARG A 613 -7.65 -15.61 1.58
C ARG A 613 -8.31 -15.75 2.94
N ASP A 614 -8.72 -14.62 3.51
CA ASP A 614 -9.43 -14.55 4.77
C ASP A 614 -10.92 -14.83 4.58
N TYR A 615 -11.39 -16.04 4.85
CA TYR A 615 -12.81 -16.38 4.71
C TYR A 615 -13.69 -15.72 5.78
N ALA A 616 -13.14 -15.34 6.93
CA ALA A 616 -13.87 -14.64 8.00
C ALA A 616 -14.07 -13.15 7.70
N GLY A 617 -13.12 -12.56 6.97
CA GLY A 617 -13.11 -11.17 6.51
C GLY A 617 -13.59 -10.98 5.08
N THR A 618 -13.89 -12.04 4.34
CA THR A 618 -14.41 -11.97 2.96
C THR A 618 -15.94 -12.15 2.95
N PRO A 619 -16.68 -11.37 2.14
CA PRO A 619 -18.13 -11.53 2.01
C PRO A 619 -18.54 -12.85 1.31
N HIS A 620 -19.50 -13.59 1.88
CA HIS A 620 -20.17 -14.75 1.23
C HIS A 620 -21.69 -14.62 1.33
N ALA A 621 -22.42 -15.18 0.35
CA ALA A 621 -23.89 -15.11 0.35
C ALA A 621 -24.45 -15.80 1.60
N LEU A 622 -25.23 -15.06 2.41
CA LEU A 622 -25.72 -15.55 3.70
C LEU A 622 -26.90 -16.53 3.54
N GLY A 623 -27.63 -16.42 2.43
CA GLY A 623 -28.77 -17.28 2.15
C GLY A 623 -29.89 -17.14 3.17
N THR A 624 -30.56 -18.25 3.48
CA THR A 624 -31.68 -18.28 4.44
C THR A 624 -31.29 -17.98 5.89
N ALA A 625 -30.00 -17.84 6.22
CA ALA A 625 -29.55 -17.31 7.51
C ALA A 625 -29.77 -15.78 7.61
N PHE A 626 -30.19 -15.12 6.54
CA PHE A 626 -30.55 -13.69 6.54
C PHE A 626 -31.97 -13.42 7.09
N HIS A 627 -32.84 -14.43 7.15
CA HIS A 627 -34.25 -14.25 7.50
C HIS A 627 -34.57 -13.66 8.89
N PRO A 628 -33.73 -13.77 9.94
CA PRO A 628 -33.95 -13.03 11.18
C PRO A 628 -34.05 -11.51 10.98
N PHE A 629 -33.37 -10.94 9.98
CA PHE A 629 -33.50 -9.53 9.65
C PHE A 629 -34.86 -9.20 9.02
N THR A 630 -35.40 -10.09 8.18
CA THR A 630 -36.77 -9.95 7.66
C THR A 630 -37.81 -10.01 8.79
N PHE A 631 -37.63 -10.93 9.75
CA PHE A 631 -38.51 -11.01 10.91
C PHE A 631 -38.39 -9.75 11.78
N THR A 632 -37.17 -9.27 12.00
CA THR A 632 -36.90 -7.99 12.69
C THR A 632 -37.61 -6.83 12.01
N ALA A 633 -37.48 -6.69 10.68
CA ALA A 633 -38.18 -5.66 9.91
C ALA A 633 -39.70 -5.74 10.08
N ALA A 634 -40.27 -6.94 10.13
CA ALA A 634 -41.70 -7.12 10.37
C ALA A 634 -42.12 -6.56 11.73
N LEU A 635 -41.35 -6.85 12.79
CA LEU A 635 -41.61 -6.34 14.14
C LEU A 635 -41.52 -4.81 14.19
N LEU A 636 -40.50 -4.22 13.54
CA LEU A 636 -40.31 -2.76 13.46
C LEU A 636 -41.46 -2.07 12.71
N HIS A 637 -42.04 -2.74 11.71
CA HIS A 637 -43.20 -2.27 10.96
C HIS A 637 -44.55 -2.68 11.60
N GLY A 638 -44.55 -3.07 12.87
CA GLY A 638 -45.77 -3.26 13.67
C GLY A 638 -46.48 -4.60 13.49
N PHE A 639 -45.87 -5.60 12.85
CA PHE A 639 -46.41 -6.95 12.86
C PHE A 639 -46.21 -7.58 14.24
N GLY A 640 -47.26 -8.20 14.77
CA GLY A 640 -47.13 -9.04 15.96
C GLY A 640 -46.36 -10.34 15.64
N PRO A 641 -45.51 -10.86 16.55
CA PRO A 641 -44.74 -12.08 16.29
C PRO A 641 -45.65 -13.30 16.02
N ASP A 642 -46.82 -13.33 16.66
CA ASP A 642 -47.82 -14.40 16.54
C ASP A 642 -49.04 -13.98 15.68
N GLN A 643 -48.95 -12.86 14.97
CA GLN A 643 -50.03 -12.41 14.09
C GLN A 643 -50.18 -13.40 12.92
N PRO A 644 -51.41 -13.90 12.64
CA PRO A 644 -51.62 -14.76 11.49
C PRO A 644 -51.33 -14.05 10.16
N ILE A 645 -50.46 -14.65 9.35
CA ILE A 645 -50.14 -14.22 7.98
C ILE A 645 -50.40 -15.36 6.99
N PRO A 646 -50.73 -15.06 5.72
CA PRO A 646 -50.78 -16.09 4.68
C PRO A 646 -49.41 -16.74 4.50
N ALA A 647 -49.38 -18.05 4.30
CA ALA A 647 -48.15 -18.78 3.99
C ALA A 647 -48.04 -19.06 2.49
N PHE A 648 -46.82 -19.07 1.98
CA PHE A 648 -46.54 -19.24 0.56
C PHE A 648 -45.41 -20.25 0.34
N SER A 649 -45.57 -21.09 -0.69
CA SER A 649 -44.52 -21.95 -1.25
C SER A 649 -44.02 -21.45 -2.60
N LYS A 650 -44.75 -20.52 -3.25
CA LYS A 650 -44.33 -19.80 -4.46
C LYS A 650 -44.53 -18.30 -4.25
N VAL A 651 -43.51 -17.49 -4.55
CA VAL A 651 -43.55 -16.03 -4.43
C VAL A 651 -42.83 -15.38 -5.60
N GLU A 652 -43.50 -14.47 -6.29
CA GLU A 652 -42.86 -13.55 -7.24
C GLU A 652 -42.41 -12.28 -6.51
N PHE A 653 -41.15 -11.90 -6.55
CA PHE A 653 -40.62 -10.68 -5.92
C PHE A 653 -39.72 -9.92 -6.91
N LEU A 654 -40.08 -8.65 -7.19
CA LEU A 654 -39.41 -7.76 -8.16
C LEU A 654 -39.08 -8.43 -9.52
N GLY A 655 -39.98 -9.27 -10.04
CA GLY A 655 -39.83 -9.93 -11.34
C GLY A 655 -39.07 -11.26 -11.31
N GLU A 656 -38.63 -11.74 -10.13
CA GLU A 656 -38.05 -13.08 -9.94
C GLU A 656 -39.06 -14.02 -9.23
N ASP A 657 -39.16 -15.26 -9.69
CA ASP A 657 -40.03 -16.30 -9.14
C ASP A 657 -39.23 -17.21 -8.19
N PHE A 658 -39.65 -17.30 -6.93
CA PHE A 658 -39.04 -18.16 -5.91
C PHE A 658 -39.97 -19.32 -5.53
N GLN A 659 -39.43 -20.53 -5.44
CA GLN A 659 -40.15 -21.75 -5.11
C GLN A 659 -39.49 -22.47 -3.94
N TYR A 660 -40.28 -22.79 -2.91
CA TYR A 660 -39.82 -23.46 -1.70
C TYR A 660 -40.71 -24.64 -1.31
N PRO A 661 -40.18 -25.60 -0.52
CA PRO A 661 -41.01 -26.61 0.14
C PRO A 661 -42.07 -25.98 1.06
N GLU A 662 -43.21 -26.65 1.20
CA GLU A 662 -44.27 -26.22 2.13
C GLU A 662 -43.85 -26.52 3.57
N ALA A 663 -43.62 -25.47 4.37
CA ALA A 663 -43.20 -25.56 5.77
C ALA A 663 -44.29 -25.11 6.77
N CYS A 664 -45.30 -24.37 6.29
CA CYS A 664 -46.52 -24.03 7.03
C CYS A 664 -47.72 -24.46 6.19
N GLY A 665 -48.88 -24.70 6.83
CA GLY A 665 -50.15 -24.81 6.10
C GLY A 665 -50.60 -23.45 5.55
N LYS A 666 -51.89 -23.26 5.24
CA LYS A 666 -52.41 -22.01 4.61
C LYS A 666 -52.14 -20.70 5.37
N LYS A 667 -51.89 -20.77 6.67
CA LYS A 667 -51.55 -19.65 7.54
C LYS A 667 -50.32 -20.00 8.36
N CYS A 668 -49.48 -19.01 8.61
CA CYS A 668 -48.36 -19.08 9.55
C CYS A 668 -48.36 -17.85 10.46
N THR A 669 -47.36 -17.71 11.32
CA THR A 669 -47.03 -16.46 12.01
C THR A 669 -45.60 -16.06 11.66
N PRO A 670 -45.22 -14.77 11.75
CA PRO A 670 -43.83 -14.36 11.55
C PRO A 670 -42.83 -15.16 12.40
N ARG A 671 -43.14 -15.38 13.69
CA ARG A 671 -42.33 -16.22 14.60
C ARG A 671 -42.26 -17.66 14.10
N ARG A 672 -43.40 -18.30 13.84
CA ARG A 672 -43.46 -19.70 13.41
C ARG A 672 -42.76 -19.91 12.07
N ALA A 673 -42.84 -18.95 11.16
CA ALA A 673 -42.16 -19.01 9.87
C ALA A 673 -40.64 -19.01 10.03
N LEU A 674 -40.10 -18.26 11.00
CA LEU A 674 -38.68 -18.31 11.31
C LEU A 674 -38.29 -19.64 11.98
N GLU A 675 -39.07 -20.09 12.97
CA GLU A 675 -38.88 -21.38 13.67
C GLU A 675 -38.86 -22.59 12.71
N THR A 676 -39.75 -22.62 11.70
CA THR A 676 -39.85 -23.73 10.73
C THR A 676 -39.00 -23.56 9.49
N HIS A 677 -38.22 -22.48 9.39
CA HIS A 677 -37.46 -22.17 8.19
C HIS A 677 -38.37 -22.04 6.94
N ALA A 678 -39.58 -21.48 7.10
CA ALA A 678 -40.54 -21.28 6.02
C ALA A 678 -40.12 -20.15 5.06
N ALA A 679 -39.09 -20.40 4.26
CA ALA A 679 -38.45 -19.42 3.37
C ALA A 679 -39.47 -18.69 2.47
N GLY A 680 -40.40 -19.41 1.83
CA GLY A 680 -41.42 -18.77 0.99
C GLY A 680 -42.32 -17.79 1.74
N THR A 681 -42.63 -18.06 3.02
CA THR A 681 -43.42 -17.13 3.85
C THR A 681 -42.59 -15.91 4.26
N LEU A 682 -41.30 -16.09 4.52
CA LEU A 682 -40.38 -15.00 4.87
C LEU A 682 -40.06 -14.11 3.65
N VAL A 683 -39.91 -14.68 2.45
CA VAL A 683 -39.77 -13.94 1.19
C VAL A 683 -41.05 -13.15 0.89
N ALA A 684 -42.23 -13.74 1.08
CA ALA A 684 -43.49 -13.01 0.93
C ALA A 684 -43.63 -11.87 1.95
N LEU A 685 -43.10 -12.04 3.17
CA LEU A 685 -43.06 -11.00 4.19
C LEU A 685 -42.10 -9.87 3.79
N ALA A 686 -40.90 -10.20 3.32
CA ALA A 686 -39.95 -9.22 2.76
C ALA A 686 -40.58 -8.44 1.60
N LYS A 687 -41.29 -9.11 0.68
CA LYS A 687 -42.06 -8.47 -0.40
C LYS A 687 -43.08 -7.47 0.13
N LYS A 688 -43.80 -7.83 1.19
CA LYS A 688 -44.83 -6.97 1.79
C LYS A 688 -44.23 -5.74 2.48
N LEU A 689 -43.05 -5.89 3.08
CA LEU A 689 -42.34 -4.81 3.80
C LEU A 689 -41.59 -3.87 2.85
N GLY A 690 -41.06 -4.40 1.76
CA GLY A 690 -40.14 -3.72 0.86
C GLY A 690 -38.67 -4.03 1.19
N PRO A 691 -37.79 -4.07 0.18
CA PRO A 691 -36.38 -4.42 0.38
C PRO A 691 -35.63 -3.42 1.29
N GLU A 692 -36.02 -2.15 1.28
CA GLU A 692 -35.42 -1.10 2.11
C GLU A 692 -35.66 -1.35 3.61
N ALA A 693 -36.87 -1.77 3.99
CA ALA A 693 -37.19 -2.06 5.38
C ALA A 693 -36.38 -3.25 5.94
N VAL A 694 -36.14 -4.26 5.10
CA VAL A 694 -35.31 -5.42 5.46
C VAL A 694 -33.85 -5.03 5.57
N SER A 695 -33.36 -4.21 4.64
CA SER A 695 -32.00 -3.67 4.68
C SER A 695 -31.78 -2.84 5.95
N GLU A 696 -32.70 -1.92 6.25
CA GLU A 696 -32.63 -1.06 7.44
C GLU A 696 -32.62 -1.88 8.73
N ALA A 697 -33.43 -2.93 8.85
CA ALA A 697 -33.39 -3.83 10.00
C ALA A 697 -32.03 -4.52 10.15
N ALA A 698 -31.40 -4.94 9.05
CA ALA A 698 -30.04 -5.51 9.07
C ALA A 698 -28.97 -4.46 9.44
N ARG A 699 -29.11 -3.22 8.95
CA ARG A 699 -28.25 -2.08 9.32
C ARG A 699 -28.31 -1.77 10.80
N GLN A 700 -29.52 -1.63 11.34
CA GLN A 700 -29.77 -1.38 12.76
C GLN A 700 -29.18 -2.50 13.61
N ALA A 701 -29.35 -3.77 13.17
CA ALA A 701 -28.75 -4.91 13.85
C ALA A 701 -27.21 -4.88 13.83
N GLY A 702 -26.57 -4.32 12.80
CA GLY A 702 -25.13 -4.07 12.81
C GLY A 702 -24.38 -4.39 11.52
N ILE A 703 -25.07 -4.74 10.42
CA ILE A 703 -24.42 -4.95 9.12
C ILE A 703 -23.87 -3.60 8.59
N PRO A 704 -22.56 -3.48 8.30
CA PRO A 704 -21.92 -2.20 7.98
C PRO A 704 -22.30 -1.68 6.59
N ASP A 705 -22.51 -0.37 6.44
CA ASP A 705 -22.95 0.26 5.18
C ASP A 705 -22.10 -0.10 3.97
N ALA A 706 -20.78 -0.20 4.18
CA ALA A 706 -19.82 -0.64 3.19
C ALA A 706 -18.74 -1.53 3.83
N VAL A 707 -18.15 -2.38 3.00
CA VAL A 707 -16.96 -3.18 3.30
C VAL A 707 -15.94 -2.88 2.20
N ASP A 708 -14.73 -2.47 2.57
CA ASP A 708 -13.65 -2.11 1.64
C ASP A 708 -14.07 -1.07 0.59
N GLY A 709 -14.90 -0.11 1.00
CA GLY A 709 -15.44 0.94 0.12
C GLY A 709 -16.58 0.49 -0.79
N VAL A 710 -17.00 -0.78 -0.74
CA VAL A 710 -18.10 -1.34 -1.51
C VAL A 710 -19.38 -1.35 -0.67
N PRO A 711 -20.47 -0.69 -1.10
CA PRO A 711 -21.75 -0.74 -0.40
C PRO A 711 -22.27 -2.18 -0.26
N THR A 712 -22.64 -2.58 0.95
CA THR A 712 -23.27 -3.90 1.18
C THR A 712 -24.78 -3.81 0.99
N LEU A 713 -25.47 -4.96 0.93
CA LEU A 713 -26.93 -5.05 0.78
C LEU A 713 -27.50 -4.29 -0.44
N ARG A 714 -26.73 -4.23 -1.52
CA ARG A 714 -27.10 -3.59 -2.79
C ARG A 714 -26.77 -4.50 -3.96
N GLU A 715 -27.44 -4.28 -5.09
CA GLU A 715 -27.08 -4.87 -6.37
C GLU A 715 -25.69 -4.42 -6.81
N LYS A 716 -25.14 -5.11 -7.84
CA LYS A 716 -23.81 -4.79 -8.40
C LYS A 716 -23.70 -3.36 -8.94
N ASP A 717 -24.83 -2.70 -9.21
CA ASP A 717 -24.86 -1.28 -9.59
C ASP A 717 -24.52 -0.34 -8.42
N GLY A 718 -24.57 -0.81 -7.17
CA GLY A 718 -24.28 -0.03 -5.97
C GLY A 718 -25.41 0.93 -5.55
N PHE A 719 -26.55 0.93 -6.24
CA PHE A 719 -27.66 1.86 -6.00
C PHE A 719 -28.94 1.16 -5.57
N LEU A 720 -29.34 0.08 -6.23
CA LEU A 720 -30.64 -0.56 -5.97
C LEU A 720 -30.52 -1.68 -4.94
N ILE A 721 -31.61 -1.89 -4.19
CA ILE A 721 -31.82 -3.10 -3.38
C ILE A 721 -32.81 -3.97 -4.15
N GLY A 722 -32.28 -4.95 -4.86
CA GLY A 722 -33.04 -5.89 -5.67
C GLY A 722 -33.64 -7.06 -4.88
N PRO A 723 -34.32 -7.99 -5.58
CA PRO A 723 -35.07 -9.07 -4.95
C PRO A 723 -34.20 -10.04 -4.14
N GLY A 724 -32.91 -10.10 -4.44
CA GLY A 724 -31.95 -10.97 -3.77
C GLY A 724 -31.85 -10.77 -2.25
N ILE A 725 -32.26 -9.61 -1.72
CA ILE A 725 -32.27 -9.37 -0.27
C ILE A 725 -33.19 -10.34 0.47
N ALA A 726 -34.34 -10.69 -0.13
CA ALA A 726 -35.34 -11.53 0.53
C ALA A 726 -34.83 -12.96 0.79
N ILE A 727 -33.79 -13.38 0.04
CA ILE A 727 -33.17 -14.69 0.11
C ILE A 727 -31.74 -14.65 0.63
N GLY A 728 -31.24 -13.48 1.07
CA GLY A 728 -29.87 -13.32 1.56
C GLY A 728 -28.79 -13.50 0.50
N ARG A 729 -29.07 -13.15 -0.77
CA ARG A 729 -28.11 -13.26 -1.89
C ARG A 729 -26.91 -12.33 -1.75
N TYR A 730 -27.06 -11.22 -1.02
CA TYR A 730 -25.99 -10.25 -0.85
C TYR A 730 -24.87 -10.80 0.04
N PRO A 731 -23.62 -10.83 -0.45
CA PRO A 731 -22.51 -11.33 0.33
C PRO A 731 -22.23 -10.48 1.57
N LEU A 732 -21.97 -11.14 2.71
CA LEU A 732 -21.63 -10.51 3.99
C LEU A 732 -20.46 -11.26 4.65
N ARG A 733 -19.62 -10.55 5.40
CA ARG A 733 -18.49 -11.18 6.11
C ARG A 733 -19.00 -11.94 7.34
N PRO A 734 -18.49 -13.14 7.64
CA PRO A 734 -18.79 -13.82 8.91
C PRO A 734 -18.60 -12.94 10.16
N LEU A 735 -17.60 -12.05 10.15
CA LEU A 735 -17.38 -11.05 11.21
C LEU A 735 -18.58 -10.12 11.40
N ASP A 736 -19.10 -9.54 10.32
CA ASP A 736 -20.24 -8.61 10.37
C ASP A 736 -21.53 -9.31 10.78
N VAL A 737 -21.73 -10.53 10.28
CA VAL A 737 -22.91 -11.35 10.60
C VAL A 737 -22.91 -11.75 12.08
N ALA A 738 -21.75 -12.14 12.63
CA ALA A 738 -21.60 -12.40 14.06
C ALA A 738 -21.90 -11.13 14.88
N GLY A 739 -21.40 -9.96 14.46
CA GLY A 739 -21.69 -8.68 15.11
C GLY A 739 -23.18 -8.35 15.12
N ALA A 740 -23.86 -8.52 13.97
CA ALA A 740 -25.27 -8.23 13.84
C ALA A 740 -26.17 -9.19 14.65
N TYR A 741 -25.81 -10.47 14.73
CA TYR A 741 -26.49 -11.42 15.63
C TYR A 741 -26.18 -11.14 17.10
N GLY A 742 -25.02 -10.54 17.40
CA GLY A 742 -24.64 -10.03 18.71
C GLY A 742 -25.69 -9.09 19.30
N THR A 743 -26.30 -8.24 18.48
CA THR A 743 -27.38 -7.36 18.89
C THR A 743 -28.58 -8.11 19.45
N PHE A 744 -28.96 -9.26 18.87
CA PHE A 744 -30.05 -10.08 19.42
C PHE A 744 -29.64 -10.75 20.73
N ALA A 745 -28.39 -11.23 20.81
CA ALA A 745 -27.85 -11.85 22.03
C ALA A 745 -27.72 -10.87 23.20
N ALA A 746 -27.43 -9.60 22.94
CA ALA A 746 -27.30 -8.52 23.91
C ALA A 746 -28.62 -7.74 24.13
N GLU A 747 -29.76 -8.43 24.04
CA GLU A 747 -31.09 -7.83 24.31
C GLU A 747 -31.40 -6.58 23.46
N GLY A 748 -30.89 -6.52 22.23
CA GLY A 748 -31.12 -5.43 21.29
C GLY A 748 -30.10 -4.30 21.40
N ARG A 749 -29.04 -4.45 22.21
CA ARG A 749 -27.91 -3.53 22.24
C ARG A 749 -26.87 -3.94 21.21
N ARG A 750 -26.58 -3.05 20.27
CA ARG A 750 -25.55 -3.24 19.26
C ARG A 750 -24.20 -2.78 19.79
N ALA A 751 -23.19 -3.63 19.67
CA ALA A 751 -21.78 -3.30 19.82
C ALA A 751 -21.03 -3.55 18.50
N THR A 752 -20.00 -2.76 18.22
CA THR A 752 -19.20 -2.91 16.99
C THR A 752 -18.10 -3.96 17.22
N PRO A 753 -17.98 -4.98 16.34
CA PRO A 753 -16.88 -5.94 16.42
C PRO A 753 -15.50 -5.28 16.39
N HIS A 754 -14.62 -5.68 17.30
CA HIS A 754 -13.23 -5.19 17.35
C HIS A 754 -12.28 -6.30 17.82
N LEU A 755 -11.07 -6.31 17.26
CA LEU A 755 -9.98 -7.24 17.61
C LEU A 755 -8.96 -6.61 18.55
N VAL A 756 -8.88 -5.28 18.63
CA VAL A 756 -7.85 -4.56 19.37
C VAL A 756 -8.43 -4.03 20.67
N ALA A 757 -7.86 -4.46 21.79
CA ALA A 757 -8.25 -3.96 23.11
C ALA A 757 -7.43 -2.72 23.48
N LYS A 758 -6.09 -2.81 23.39
CA LYS A 758 -5.17 -1.76 23.86
C LYS A 758 -3.89 -1.72 23.04
N VAL A 759 -3.27 -0.55 23.02
CA VAL A 759 -1.89 -0.35 22.54
C VAL A 759 -1.07 0.19 23.71
N ARG A 760 0.12 -0.38 23.92
CA ARG A 760 1.06 0.00 24.98
C ARG A 760 2.40 0.43 24.41
N ASP A 761 3.07 1.34 25.10
CA ASP A 761 4.45 1.70 24.81
C ASP A 761 5.46 0.71 25.45
N GLU A 762 6.75 0.96 25.22
CA GLU A 762 7.86 0.16 25.76
C GLU A 762 7.91 0.12 27.29
N SER A 763 7.35 1.14 27.98
CA SER A 763 7.25 1.16 29.44
C SER A 763 6.08 0.34 29.99
N GLY A 764 5.19 -0.14 29.11
CA GLY A 764 3.94 -0.83 29.45
C GLY A 764 2.75 0.11 29.70
N SER A 765 2.92 1.41 29.48
CA SER A 765 1.85 2.41 29.64
C SER A 765 0.86 2.32 28.48
N VAL A 766 -0.44 2.47 28.77
CA VAL A 766 -1.49 2.45 27.74
C VAL A 766 -1.44 3.76 26.95
N VAL A 767 -1.21 3.66 25.64
CA VAL A 767 -1.23 4.81 24.72
C VAL A 767 -2.57 4.95 23.99
N TRP A 768 -3.31 3.85 23.89
CA TRP A 768 -4.66 3.80 23.32
C TRP A 768 -5.42 2.60 23.86
N GLU A 769 -6.73 2.75 24.05
CA GLU A 769 -7.64 1.70 24.51
C GLU A 769 -8.99 1.87 23.84
N HIS A 770 -9.52 0.76 23.32
CA HIS A 770 -10.84 0.71 22.70
C HIS A 770 -11.91 1.19 23.67
N GLN A 771 -12.89 1.93 23.17
CA GLN A 771 -14.02 2.42 23.96
C GLN A 771 -15.28 1.67 23.57
N ASP A 772 -15.85 0.89 24.49
CA ASP A 772 -17.08 0.16 24.24
C ASP A 772 -18.26 1.12 24.04
N THR A 773 -18.91 1.08 22.87
CA THR A 773 -20.02 1.99 22.51
C THR A 773 -21.37 1.28 22.36
N ALA A 774 -21.65 0.25 23.16
CA ALA A 774 -22.89 -0.51 23.04
C ALA A 774 -24.13 0.38 23.23
N ALA A 775 -25.10 0.32 22.30
CA ALA A 775 -26.31 1.16 22.32
C ALA A 775 -27.56 0.43 21.78
N PRO A 776 -28.79 0.84 22.15
CA PRO A 776 -30.02 0.28 21.58
C PRO A 776 -30.06 0.38 20.06
N ALA A 777 -30.35 -0.73 19.39
CA ALA A 777 -30.38 -0.82 17.93
C ALA A 777 -31.72 -0.44 17.30
N PHE A 778 -32.82 -0.76 17.98
CA PHE A 778 -34.17 -0.80 17.40
C PHE A 778 -35.10 0.22 18.07
N GLY A 779 -34.65 1.47 18.16
CA GLY A 779 -35.33 2.55 18.88
C GLY A 779 -34.83 2.68 20.32
N ASP A 780 -35.74 2.75 21.29
CA ASP A 780 -35.36 2.80 22.71
C ASP A 780 -34.98 1.42 23.29
N GLU A 781 -34.48 1.39 24.53
CA GLU A 781 -34.10 0.16 25.24
C GLU A 781 -35.23 -0.87 25.30
N ALA A 782 -36.47 -0.43 25.54
CA ALA A 782 -37.60 -1.32 25.69
C ALA A 782 -38.03 -1.93 24.35
N ALA A 783 -38.01 -1.14 23.27
CA ALA A 783 -38.25 -1.59 21.92
C ALA A 783 -37.18 -2.58 21.46
N SER A 784 -35.91 -2.23 21.71
CA SER A 784 -34.76 -3.07 21.38
C SER A 784 -34.82 -4.42 22.08
N ARG A 785 -35.10 -4.44 23.39
CA ARG A 785 -35.29 -5.68 24.14
C ARG A 785 -36.46 -6.50 23.60
N ARG A 786 -37.63 -5.90 23.34
CA ARG A 786 -38.79 -6.62 22.80
C ARG A 786 -38.50 -7.29 21.47
N VAL A 787 -37.83 -6.58 20.56
CA VAL A 787 -37.45 -7.10 19.24
C VAL A 787 -36.44 -8.24 19.39
N ALA A 788 -35.38 -8.04 20.17
CA ALA A 788 -34.36 -9.05 20.40
C ALA A 788 -34.92 -10.32 21.05
N THR A 789 -35.74 -10.19 22.11
CA THR A 789 -36.40 -11.33 22.76
C THR A 789 -37.27 -12.11 21.76
N ALA A 790 -38.06 -11.42 20.93
CA ALA A 790 -38.91 -12.11 19.95
C ALA A 790 -38.07 -12.90 18.93
N VAL A 791 -36.92 -12.35 18.49
CA VAL A 791 -35.97 -13.04 17.59
C VAL A 791 -35.33 -14.23 18.31
N THR A 792 -34.85 -14.05 19.54
CA THR A 792 -34.23 -15.13 20.33
C THR A 792 -35.21 -16.28 20.60
N ASP A 793 -36.45 -15.99 20.96
CA ASP A 793 -37.50 -16.98 21.17
C ASP A 793 -37.74 -17.81 19.90
N ALA A 794 -37.78 -17.16 18.73
CA ALA A 794 -37.99 -17.82 17.44
C ALA A 794 -36.82 -18.70 16.99
N LEU A 795 -35.61 -18.45 17.51
CA LEU A 795 -34.38 -19.17 17.18
C LEU A 795 -33.97 -20.19 18.26
N GLY A 796 -34.78 -20.35 19.31
CA GLY A 796 -34.46 -21.13 20.48
C GLY A 796 -34.03 -22.56 20.16
N THR A 797 -32.92 -22.98 20.76
CA THR A 797 -32.36 -24.33 20.68
C THR A 797 -31.64 -24.69 21.99
N THR A 798 -31.03 -25.87 22.03
CA THR A 798 -30.25 -26.32 23.19
C THR A 798 -28.92 -26.87 22.70
N LEU A 799 -27.83 -26.43 23.33
CA LEU A 799 -26.50 -26.98 23.07
C LEU A 799 -26.41 -28.43 23.57
N PRO A 800 -25.46 -29.24 23.06
CA PRO A 800 -25.25 -30.62 23.53
C PRO A 800 -25.06 -30.77 25.04
N ASP A 801 -24.58 -29.71 25.70
CA ASP A 801 -24.37 -29.66 27.16
C ASP A 801 -25.61 -29.19 27.96
N GLY A 802 -26.75 -28.99 27.31
CA GLY A 802 -28.02 -28.61 27.94
C GLY A 802 -28.23 -27.11 28.12
N ARG A 803 -27.27 -26.25 27.76
CA ARG A 803 -27.45 -24.80 27.86
C ARG A 803 -28.46 -24.28 26.81
N PRO A 804 -29.34 -23.34 27.18
CA PRO A 804 -30.18 -22.67 26.22
C PRO A 804 -29.32 -21.82 25.27
N ALA A 805 -29.67 -21.84 24.00
CA ALA A 805 -29.02 -21.05 22.96
C ALA A 805 -30.02 -20.66 21.90
N ALA A 806 -29.61 -19.81 20.97
CA ALA A 806 -30.33 -19.52 19.75
C ALA A 806 -29.47 -19.90 18.55
N LEU A 807 -30.06 -20.46 17.51
CA LEU A 807 -29.34 -20.85 16.29
C LEU A 807 -30.21 -20.63 15.06
N ARG A 808 -29.62 -19.97 14.06
CA ARG A 808 -30.12 -19.96 12.69
C ARG A 808 -29.10 -20.61 11.78
N THR A 809 -29.54 -21.58 10.99
CA THR A 809 -28.75 -22.12 9.88
C THR A 809 -29.22 -21.52 8.58
N GLY A 810 -28.38 -21.62 7.55
CA GLY A 810 -28.76 -21.17 6.23
C GLY A 810 -27.95 -21.76 5.10
N GLU A 811 -28.52 -21.61 3.92
CA GLU A 811 -28.00 -22.13 2.66
C GLU A 811 -28.07 -21.04 1.60
N ALA A 812 -26.96 -20.80 0.89
CA ALA A 812 -27.01 -20.14 -0.39
C ALA A 812 -27.10 -21.21 -1.50
N GLU A 813 -28.11 -21.10 -2.35
CA GLU A 813 -28.36 -22.05 -3.44
C GLU A 813 -27.36 -21.85 -4.58
N HIS A 814 -26.96 -22.96 -5.22
CA HIS A 814 -26.06 -22.93 -6.37
C HIS A 814 -26.85 -22.65 -7.66
N GLY A 815 -26.89 -21.38 -8.08
CA GLY A 815 -27.76 -20.95 -9.17
C GLY A 815 -29.23 -21.20 -8.83
N ASN A 816 -30.05 -21.59 -9.83
CA ASN A 816 -31.46 -21.93 -9.62
C ASN A 816 -31.65 -23.44 -9.39
N SER A 817 -30.92 -23.99 -8.43
CA SER A 817 -30.84 -25.43 -8.14
C SER A 817 -31.24 -25.71 -6.69
N PRO A 818 -31.82 -26.89 -6.38
CA PRO A 818 -32.01 -27.31 -4.99
C PRO A 818 -30.68 -27.67 -4.29
N ASP A 819 -29.53 -27.65 -4.96
CA ASP A 819 -28.21 -27.84 -4.35
C ASP A 819 -27.69 -26.54 -3.74
N ASN A 820 -26.89 -26.63 -2.67
CA ASN A 820 -26.27 -25.46 -2.02
C ASN A 820 -24.87 -25.21 -2.58
N GLN A 821 -24.36 -23.99 -2.42
CA GLN A 821 -22.94 -23.65 -2.59
C GLN A 821 -22.29 -23.20 -1.26
N ASP A 822 -23.07 -22.59 -0.37
CA ASP A 822 -22.62 -22.13 0.94
C ASP A 822 -23.52 -22.69 2.05
N ALA A 823 -22.92 -23.04 3.18
CA ALA A 823 -23.59 -23.51 4.38
C ALA A 823 -23.22 -22.61 5.57
N TRP A 824 -24.23 -22.10 6.28
CA TRP A 824 -24.08 -21.19 7.40
C TRP A 824 -24.71 -21.73 8.67
N ALA A 825 -24.10 -21.39 9.79
CA ALA A 825 -24.68 -21.51 11.12
C ALA A 825 -24.29 -20.29 11.96
N VAL A 826 -25.27 -19.51 12.39
CA VAL A 826 -25.06 -18.33 13.22
C VAL A 826 -25.94 -18.45 14.45
N GLY A 827 -25.30 -18.52 15.61
CA GLY A 827 -26.01 -18.78 16.86
C GLY A 827 -25.28 -18.22 18.05
N TYR A 828 -25.99 -18.10 19.16
CA TYR A 828 -25.51 -17.39 20.33
C TYR A 828 -26.06 -17.91 21.65
N THR A 829 -25.30 -17.64 22.71
CA THR A 829 -25.77 -17.54 24.09
C THR A 829 -25.67 -16.07 24.54
N PRO A 830 -26.14 -15.69 25.74
CA PRO A 830 -25.96 -14.33 26.23
C PRO A 830 -24.50 -13.86 26.35
N GLN A 831 -23.52 -14.79 26.36
CA GLN A 831 -22.10 -14.50 26.55
C GLN A 831 -21.26 -14.59 25.28
N LEU A 832 -21.77 -15.23 24.22
CA LEU A 832 -20.98 -15.51 23.03
C LEU A 832 -21.87 -15.71 21.81
N VAL A 833 -21.57 -15.02 20.72
CA VAL A 833 -22.15 -15.23 19.40
C VAL A 833 -21.10 -15.85 18.50
N THR A 834 -21.48 -16.84 17.69
CA THR A 834 -20.57 -17.45 16.72
C THR A 834 -21.23 -17.56 15.35
N ALA A 835 -20.54 -17.07 14.33
CA ALA A 835 -20.85 -17.32 12.92
C ALA A 835 -19.88 -18.35 12.35
N VAL A 836 -20.44 -19.37 11.69
CA VAL A 836 -19.70 -20.39 10.94
C VAL A 836 -20.16 -20.34 9.50
N TRP A 837 -19.19 -20.29 8.58
CA TRP A 837 -19.39 -20.47 7.15
C TRP A 837 -18.59 -21.66 6.64
N ILE A 838 -19.17 -22.45 5.74
CA ILE A 838 -18.51 -23.50 4.98
C ILE A 838 -18.90 -23.36 3.50
N GLY A 839 -17.92 -23.37 2.61
CA GLY A 839 -18.11 -23.23 1.17
C GLY A 839 -16.86 -23.65 0.39
N SER A 840 -16.64 -23.05 -0.78
CA SER A 840 -15.45 -23.26 -1.60
C SER A 840 -15.02 -21.99 -2.33
N ASP A 841 -13.79 -21.98 -2.86
CA ASP A 841 -13.25 -20.82 -3.59
C ASP A 841 -13.97 -20.53 -4.91
N ASP A 842 -14.48 -21.58 -5.57
CA ASP A 842 -15.21 -21.51 -6.83
C ASP A 842 -16.69 -21.89 -6.65
N GLU A 843 -17.52 -21.42 -7.59
CA GLU A 843 -18.95 -21.69 -7.62
C GLU A 843 -19.21 -23.17 -7.93
N ARG A 844 -19.53 -23.94 -6.91
CA ARG A 844 -19.88 -25.36 -7.05
C ARG A 844 -20.92 -25.81 -6.05
N ARG A 845 -21.46 -27.00 -6.30
CA ARG A 845 -22.36 -27.70 -5.40
C ARG A 845 -21.60 -28.21 -4.18
N LEU A 846 -22.08 -27.86 -3.00
CA LEU A 846 -21.55 -28.31 -1.72
C LEU A 846 -22.03 -29.73 -1.43
N LYS A 847 -21.20 -30.71 -1.80
CA LYS A 847 -21.48 -32.14 -1.62
C LYS A 847 -20.35 -32.83 -0.87
N ASP A 848 -20.72 -33.62 0.14
CA ASP A 848 -19.74 -34.36 0.94
C ASP A 848 -18.96 -35.39 0.10
N ALA A 849 -17.96 -36.03 0.71
CA ALA A 849 -17.18 -37.07 0.05
C ALA A 849 -18.00 -38.25 -0.50
N ALA A 850 -19.23 -38.46 0.01
CA ALA A 850 -20.17 -39.48 -0.48
C ALA A 850 -21.15 -38.95 -1.55
N GLY A 851 -21.00 -37.69 -1.99
CA GLY A 851 -21.84 -37.05 -2.99
C GLY A 851 -23.20 -36.58 -2.46
N ARG A 852 -23.42 -36.56 -1.15
CA ARG A 852 -24.65 -36.08 -0.51
C ARG A 852 -24.59 -34.57 -0.30
N LYS A 853 -25.73 -33.90 -0.42
CA LYS A 853 -25.86 -32.45 -0.22
C LYS A 853 -25.46 -32.07 1.22
N LEU A 854 -24.53 -31.13 1.37
CA LEU A 854 -24.18 -30.51 2.65
C LEU A 854 -25.05 -29.28 2.91
N THR A 855 -25.64 -29.22 4.09
CA THR A 855 -26.54 -28.14 4.54
C THR A 855 -25.96 -27.40 5.73
N GLY A 856 -26.51 -26.21 6.04
CA GLY A 856 -26.16 -25.47 7.25
C GLY A 856 -26.43 -26.30 8.51
N ASP A 857 -27.54 -27.04 8.55
CA ASP A 857 -27.97 -27.89 9.66
C ASP A 857 -27.01 -29.05 10.00
N ALA A 858 -26.28 -29.54 9.01
CA ALA A 858 -25.38 -30.70 9.16
C ALA A 858 -23.91 -30.30 9.19
N ALA A 859 -23.48 -29.35 8.37
CA ALA A 859 -22.07 -28.98 8.23
C ALA A 859 -21.68 -27.89 9.22
N ALA A 860 -22.21 -26.68 9.01
CA ALA A 860 -21.85 -25.50 9.78
C ALA A 860 -22.37 -25.57 11.22
N ALA A 861 -23.57 -26.12 11.43
CA ALA A 861 -24.15 -26.25 12.76
C ALA A 861 -23.39 -27.25 13.64
N ASP A 862 -22.73 -28.26 13.06
CA ASP A 862 -21.92 -29.20 13.82
C ASP A 862 -20.63 -28.55 14.36
N VAL A 863 -19.96 -27.75 13.51
CA VAL A 863 -18.84 -26.89 13.94
C VAL A 863 -19.30 -25.94 15.04
N TRP A 864 -20.44 -25.27 14.84
CA TRP A 864 -20.99 -24.33 15.81
C TRP A 864 -21.28 -25.00 17.16
N ARG A 865 -21.97 -26.15 17.19
CA ARG A 865 -22.26 -26.88 18.44
C ARG A 865 -21.00 -27.34 19.14
N THR A 866 -20.04 -27.87 18.39
CA THR A 866 -18.74 -28.33 18.90
C THR A 866 -17.96 -27.19 19.53
N PHE A 867 -17.83 -26.07 18.80
CA PHE A 867 -17.15 -24.87 19.28
C PHE A 867 -17.83 -24.29 20.52
N MET A 868 -19.14 -24.04 20.47
CA MET A 868 -19.89 -23.41 21.56
C MET A 868 -19.90 -24.26 22.84
N THR A 869 -19.81 -25.60 22.71
CA THR A 869 -19.70 -26.52 23.86
C THR A 869 -18.31 -26.45 24.51
N ALA A 870 -17.25 -26.25 23.71
CA ALA A 870 -15.88 -26.11 24.17
C ALA A 870 -15.58 -24.69 24.73
N ALA A 871 -16.14 -23.65 24.11
CA ALA A 871 -15.96 -22.24 24.46
C ALA A 871 -16.84 -21.84 25.65
N ARG A 872 -16.58 -22.46 26.81
CA ARG A 872 -17.28 -22.12 28.06
C ARG A 872 -16.90 -20.71 28.54
N PRO A 873 -17.78 -20.04 29.32
CA PRO A 873 -17.47 -18.79 29.99
C PRO A 873 -16.25 -18.90 30.89
#